data_AF-A0A3P9P512-F1
#
_entry.id   AF-A0A3P9P512-F1
#
_cell.length_a   1.000
_cell.length_b   1.000
_cell.length_c   1.000
_cell.angle_alpha   90.00
_cell.angle_beta   90.00
_cell.angle_gamma   90.00
#
_symmetry.space_group_name_H-M   'P 1'
#
loop_
_entity.id
_entity.type
_entity.pdbx_description
1 polymer ?
#
loop_
_entity_poly.entity_id
_entity_poly.type
_entity_poly.pdbx_seq_one_letter_code
_entity_poly.pdbx_strand_id
1 'polypeptide(L)'
;MATLLNLSDSDHSGLSDQSVSTRSSNRSLRIAEQERRKNEAEDPFVLALKYFSEVEAGTPVTGNDELENNLIRVEKVAFSRGLSPEAISVMLDFAMSLRMGSSPCARVLKCLLPASAVPQEAVVRAIVWLTVRKLPISTQVLFIKWVLTVFDMIDAKDKLRAIYGFIFSFVTDENLCPFICHLLYLLTRKENDVFYALCCTSLLSPQGRQPYLLYLLSLYKVFCPELVTLSIPSRMKSGFKNHISPWKSALVGVQRRNGMQVASSISLAFAVRDKTASRKRKHGHLELPSLSPVTIKEPQAAQGSSRNLVPMQQIQSFAQLLQNMHRIELPAQMGSLLGSSLALQYLDCVQDESALLRLNFWLGYALHEEFLFCSDGGANKNPEEALQFLNRLLSAQHFLQEGFNSSDAFLFKFLNVWDGSLLRPQILGLLSNIPVIPSSQIKALLFDPLMQLFFTSSLFFKCGLIECLNHMLLKWLTWHSAYALEDDLDISLNSHTSINITLSGFKDSVMELVHFVGRLASLGLQLEGCHSLLLSFILDFYETVCDTFLKFGLPLVVMPPPGVFYPAFFAADPVSVDRLAFIMHRYKVNLTSAKRQEKVTEQAFHISRQTFREFNRYQVFLVNCLWNSNMCYPEAEVRLSDELLAQSGVPQFSTRFDLIHHPAFVSYALDFHHKCWPGRKETDLNSIKQTKPWSWYLEYLFTQGFDGLKDFLQNNISRRVMIGGDGSEDGTQSQELGSAPQIKQPLLS
;
A
#
# COMPACT_ATOMS: atom_id res chain seq x y z
N MET A 1 48.65 20.26 -61.59
CA MET A 1 49.12 18.88 -61.38
C MET A 1 47.89 18.01 -61.13
N ALA A 2 47.04 17.72 -62.11
CA ALA A 2 47.24 17.11 -63.43
C ALA A 2 47.63 15.63 -63.36
N THR A 3 46.68 14.77 -63.71
CA THR A 3 46.82 13.66 -64.67
C THR A 3 45.38 13.27 -65.08
N LEU A 4 44.87 13.74 -66.23
CA LEU A 4 45.09 13.26 -67.62
C LEU A 4 44.36 11.92 -67.84
N LEU A 5 43.47 11.73 -68.83
CA LEU A 5 43.65 11.88 -70.30
C LEU A 5 42.24 11.99 -70.95
N ASN A 6 41.95 12.99 -71.81
CA ASN A 6 42.22 13.08 -73.28
C ASN A 6 41.32 12.12 -74.12
N LEU A 7 40.62 12.50 -75.20
CA LEU A 7 41.03 13.17 -76.46
C LEU A 7 39.75 13.56 -77.27
N SER A 8 39.64 14.79 -77.81
CA SER A 8 39.92 15.27 -79.20
C SER A 8 38.76 15.04 -80.20
N ASP A 9 38.07 16.06 -80.72
CA ASP A 9 38.40 17.04 -81.79
C ASP A 9 37.91 16.62 -83.18
N SER A 10 37.27 17.58 -83.87
CA SER A 10 37.26 17.90 -85.33
C SER A 10 35.86 18.45 -85.72
N ASP A 11 35.66 19.75 -85.95
CA ASP A 11 36.09 20.65 -87.04
C ASP A 11 35.11 20.73 -88.23
N HIS A 12 34.70 22.00 -88.51
CA HIS A 12 34.40 22.64 -89.81
C HIS A 12 33.32 22.02 -90.75
N SER A 13 32.47 22.72 -91.53
CA SER A 13 32.31 24.11 -92.00
C SER A 13 31.05 24.19 -92.92
N GLY A 14 30.58 25.41 -93.24
CA GLY A 14 29.76 25.76 -94.44
C GLY A 14 28.23 25.78 -94.28
N LEU A 15 27.57 26.94 -94.13
CA LEU A 15 26.95 27.78 -95.20
C LEU A 15 25.90 27.02 -96.03
N SER A 16 24.66 27.45 -96.27
CA SER A 16 23.94 28.72 -96.10
C SER A 16 22.45 28.50 -96.45
N ASP A 17 21.57 29.30 -95.85
CA ASP A 17 20.26 29.80 -96.32
C ASP A 17 19.24 28.85 -96.98
N GLN A 18 18.09 28.67 -96.29
CA GLN A 18 16.79 29.27 -96.65
C GLN A 18 15.64 28.56 -95.92
N SER A 19 14.89 29.32 -95.11
CA SER A 19 13.42 29.26 -94.91
C SER A 19 13.05 29.72 -93.49
N VAL A 20 12.60 30.97 -93.42
CA VAL A 20 12.33 31.73 -92.19
C VAL A 20 10.93 31.46 -91.60
N SER A 21 10.12 30.54 -92.15
CA SER A 21 8.74 30.34 -91.67
C SER A 21 8.55 29.22 -90.62
N THR A 22 9.56 28.40 -90.33
CA THR A 22 9.49 27.34 -89.30
C THR A 22 10.18 27.68 -87.99
N ARG A 23 10.89 28.83 -87.90
CA ARG A 23 11.69 29.18 -86.72
C ARG A 23 10.90 29.76 -85.55
N SER A 24 9.73 30.37 -85.74
CA SER A 24 8.92 30.85 -84.60
C SER A 24 8.16 29.70 -83.93
N SER A 25 7.54 28.82 -84.73
CA SER A 25 6.86 27.60 -84.27
C SER A 25 7.83 26.66 -83.53
N ASN A 26 9.03 26.46 -84.07
CA ASN A 26 10.03 25.60 -83.41
C ASN A 26 10.68 26.22 -82.18
N ARG A 27 10.62 27.55 -81.99
CA ARG A 27 11.17 28.20 -80.78
C ARG A 27 10.16 28.17 -79.64
N SER A 28 8.86 28.37 -79.91
CA SER A 28 7.80 28.15 -78.93
C SER A 28 7.64 26.67 -78.60
N LEU A 29 7.75 25.77 -79.59
CA LEU A 29 7.80 24.33 -79.34
C LEU A 29 9.05 23.93 -78.57
N ARG A 30 10.25 24.45 -78.90
CA ARG A 30 11.46 24.14 -78.11
C ARG A 30 11.43 24.74 -76.72
N ILE A 31 10.86 25.92 -76.49
CA ILE A 31 10.68 26.48 -75.14
C ILE A 31 9.66 25.66 -74.37
N ALA A 32 8.52 25.30 -74.97
CA ALA A 32 7.53 24.42 -74.36
C ALA A 32 8.05 23.00 -74.12
N GLU A 33 8.96 22.51 -74.97
CA GLU A 33 9.60 21.20 -74.88
C GLU A 33 10.79 21.21 -73.91
N GLN A 34 11.43 22.37 -73.70
CA GLN A 34 12.48 22.60 -72.71
C GLN A 34 11.89 22.90 -71.32
N GLU A 35 10.70 23.52 -71.25
CA GLU A 35 9.85 23.59 -70.05
C GLU A 35 9.24 22.22 -69.73
N ARG A 36 8.77 21.45 -70.73
CA ARG A 36 8.39 20.05 -70.53
C ARG A 36 9.54 19.21 -70.05
N ARG A 37 10.75 19.32 -70.62
CA ARG A 37 11.94 18.60 -70.16
C ARG A 37 12.43 19.05 -68.78
N LYS A 38 12.25 20.32 -68.41
CA LYS A 38 12.49 20.81 -67.04
C LYS A 38 11.46 20.25 -66.06
N ASN A 39 10.18 20.24 -66.44
CA ASN A 39 9.10 19.66 -65.64
C ASN A 39 9.18 18.12 -65.59
N GLU A 40 9.73 17.43 -66.59
CA GLU A 40 9.96 15.98 -66.58
C GLU A 40 11.16 15.58 -65.71
N ALA A 41 12.08 16.51 -65.43
CA ALA A 41 13.22 16.30 -64.55
C ALA A 41 12.89 16.56 -63.06
N GLU A 42 11.81 17.27 -62.76
CA GLU A 42 11.30 17.45 -61.40
C GLU A 42 10.47 16.21 -60.99
N ASP A 43 10.69 15.70 -59.77
CA ASP A 43 9.94 14.56 -59.24
C ASP A 43 8.43 14.82 -59.41
N PRO A 44 7.66 13.92 -60.05
CA PRO A 44 6.22 14.07 -60.26
C PRO A 44 5.42 14.39 -58.99
N PHE A 45 5.95 14.07 -57.81
CA PHE A 45 5.39 14.45 -56.51
C PHE A 45 5.61 15.94 -56.17
N VAL A 46 6.78 16.50 -56.49
CA VAL A 46 7.11 17.91 -56.25
C VAL A 46 6.25 18.83 -57.11
N LEU A 47 6.02 18.45 -58.38
CA LEU A 47 5.09 19.16 -59.27
C LEU A 47 3.66 19.16 -58.73
N ALA A 48 3.22 18.03 -58.15
CA ALA A 48 1.90 17.94 -57.53
C ALA A 48 1.79 18.86 -56.29
N LEU A 49 2.83 18.94 -55.46
CA LEU A 49 2.86 19.88 -54.32
C LEU A 49 2.87 21.34 -54.77
N LYS A 50 3.62 21.66 -55.83
CA LYS A 50 3.67 23.01 -56.40
C LYS A 50 2.29 23.44 -56.91
N TYR A 51 1.59 22.56 -57.62
CA TYR A 51 0.20 22.77 -58.02
C TYR A 51 -0.68 23.13 -56.81
N PHE A 52 -0.67 22.33 -55.73
CA PHE A 52 -1.49 22.62 -54.54
C PHE A 52 -1.10 23.90 -53.79
N SER A 53 0.15 24.38 -53.93
CA SER A 53 0.57 25.66 -53.35
C SER A 53 0.09 26.88 -54.15
N GLU A 54 -0.01 26.74 -55.47
CA GLU A 54 -0.32 27.83 -56.41
C GLU A 54 -1.82 27.94 -56.76
N VAL A 55 -2.62 26.91 -56.46
CA VAL A 55 -4.07 26.92 -56.74
C VAL A 55 -4.78 28.08 -56.04
N GLU A 56 -5.51 28.87 -56.84
CA GLU A 56 -6.31 30.01 -56.41
C GLU A 56 -7.76 29.60 -56.05
N ALA A 57 -8.45 30.46 -55.31
CA ALA A 57 -9.84 30.20 -54.94
C ALA A 57 -10.77 30.32 -56.17
N GLY A 58 -11.59 29.30 -56.41
CA GLY A 58 -12.60 29.30 -57.49
C GLY A 58 -12.27 28.44 -58.72
N THR A 59 -11.18 27.68 -58.72
CA THR A 59 -10.90 26.71 -59.79
C THR A 59 -11.95 25.57 -59.78
N PRO A 60 -12.47 25.13 -60.95
CA PRO A 60 -13.51 24.12 -61.00
C PRO A 60 -13.01 22.75 -60.52
N VAL A 61 -13.84 22.07 -59.71
CA VAL A 61 -13.56 20.75 -59.13
C VAL A 61 -14.07 19.62 -60.05
N THR A 62 -15.23 19.81 -60.67
CA THR A 62 -15.86 18.82 -61.55
C THR A 62 -15.26 18.91 -62.96
N GLY A 63 -14.66 17.81 -63.44
CA GLY A 63 -14.06 17.72 -64.78
C GLY A 63 -12.60 18.19 -64.87
N ASN A 64 -11.91 18.34 -63.74
CA ASN A 64 -10.50 18.74 -63.69
C ASN A 64 -9.59 17.51 -63.53
N ASP A 65 -9.17 16.95 -64.67
CA ASP A 65 -8.29 15.77 -64.71
C ASP A 65 -6.91 16.04 -64.10
N GLU A 66 -6.44 17.29 -64.12
CA GLU A 66 -5.16 17.69 -63.54
C GLU A 66 -5.19 17.65 -62.01
N LEU A 67 -6.28 18.15 -61.41
CA LEU A 67 -6.53 18.04 -59.97
C LEU A 67 -6.59 16.57 -59.52
N GLU A 68 -7.35 15.74 -60.24
CA GLU A 68 -7.52 14.32 -59.90
C GLU A 68 -6.19 13.56 -60.03
N ASN A 69 -5.44 13.78 -61.10
CA ASN A 69 -4.14 13.16 -61.31
C ASN A 69 -3.11 13.56 -60.22
N ASN A 70 -3.04 14.84 -59.88
CA ASN A 70 -2.13 15.32 -58.82
C ASN A 70 -2.55 14.80 -57.44
N LEU A 71 -3.85 14.70 -57.17
CA LEU A 71 -4.34 14.18 -55.90
C LEU A 71 -4.09 12.67 -55.75
N ILE A 72 -4.31 11.89 -56.81
CA ILE A 72 -3.95 10.45 -56.85
C ILE A 72 -2.45 10.25 -56.60
N ARG A 73 -1.59 11.11 -57.17
CA ARG A 73 -0.14 11.06 -56.94
C ARG A 73 0.21 11.32 -55.47
N VAL A 74 -0.37 12.34 -54.85
CA VAL A 74 -0.16 12.64 -53.42
C VAL A 74 -0.67 11.50 -52.54
N GLU A 75 -1.85 10.94 -52.83
CA GLU A 75 -2.39 9.78 -52.11
C GLU A 75 -1.46 8.56 -52.20
N LYS A 76 -0.95 8.27 -53.41
CA LYS A 76 -0.02 7.15 -53.63
C LYS A 76 1.26 7.30 -52.80
N VAL A 77 1.82 8.51 -52.72
CA VAL A 77 3.02 8.78 -51.89
C VAL A 77 2.69 8.70 -50.41
N ALA A 78 1.58 9.31 -49.97
CA ALA A 78 1.16 9.31 -48.59
C ALA A 78 0.93 7.90 -48.00
N PHE A 79 0.28 7.01 -48.75
CA PHE A 79 0.02 5.64 -48.29
C PHE A 79 1.22 4.69 -48.42
N SER A 80 2.19 5.01 -49.29
CA SER A 80 3.38 4.17 -49.49
C SER A 80 4.51 4.50 -48.52
N ARG A 81 4.90 5.78 -48.43
CA ARG A 81 6.07 6.25 -47.67
C ARG A 81 5.73 7.32 -46.62
N GLY A 82 4.51 7.86 -46.63
CA GLY A 82 4.16 9.05 -45.86
C GLY A 82 4.66 10.34 -46.51
N LEU A 83 4.15 11.47 -46.03
CA LEU A 83 4.48 12.81 -46.52
C LEU A 83 5.62 13.43 -45.70
N SER A 84 6.52 14.16 -46.36
CA SER A 84 7.58 14.94 -45.70
C SER A 84 6.99 16.13 -44.92
N PRO A 85 7.74 16.72 -43.96
CA PRO A 85 7.29 17.88 -43.19
C PRO A 85 6.84 19.06 -44.06
N GLU A 86 7.54 19.31 -45.17
CA GLU A 86 7.24 20.36 -46.15
C GLU A 86 5.95 20.06 -46.91
N ALA A 87 5.80 18.80 -47.35
CA ALA A 87 4.59 18.34 -48.03
C ALA A 87 3.36 18.45 -47.12
N ILE A 88 3.48 18.12 -45.84
CA ILE A 88 2.39 18.29 -44.86
C ILE A 88 2.03 19.76 -44.71
N SER A 89 3.01 20.65 -44.61
CA SER A 89 2.78 22.10 -44.49
C SER A 89 1.96 22.65 -45.68
N VAL A 90 2.32 22.28 -46.91
CA VAL A 90 1.61 22.71 -48.13
C VAL A 90 0.22 22.10 -48.21
N MET A 91 0.10 20.79 -48.03
CA MET A 91 -1.18 20.08 -48.16
C MET A 91 -2.17 20.45 -47.04
N LEU A 92 -1.68 20.73 -45.82
CA LEU A 92 -2.50 21.17 -44.71
C LEU A 92 -3.02 22.60 -44.92
N ASP A 93 -2.19 23.52 -45.43
CA ASP A 93 -2.64 24.87 -45.78
C ASP A 93 -3.68 24.85 -46.92
N PHE A 94 -3.46 24.02 -47.94
CA PHE A 94 -4.44 23.80 -49.00
C PHE A 94 -5.78 23.27 -48.44
N ALA A 95 -5.73 22.23 -47.60
CA ALA A 95 -6.94 21.62 -47.04
C ALA A 95 -7.74 22.56 -46.12
N MET A 96 -7.05 23.39 -45.33
CA MET A 96 -7.69 24.32 -44.39
C MET A 96 -8.15 25.62 -45.05
N SER A 97 -7.54 26.01 -46.16
CA SER A 97 -7.92 27.22 -46.90
C SER A 97 -9.19 27.04 -47.76
N LEU A 98 -9.70 25.82 -47.97
CA LEU A 98 -10.94 25.52 -48.71
C LEU A 98 -11.02 26.15 -50.12
N ARG A 99 -9.88 26.44 -50.76
CA ARG A 99 -9.82 27.13 -52.07
C ARG A 99 -10.60 26.40 -53.18
N MET A 100 -10.74 25.09 -53.04
CA MET A 100 -11.37 24.16 -54.00
C MET A 100 -12.63 23.47 -53.44
N GLY A 101 -13.29 24.09 -52.45
CA GLY A 101 -14.47 23.49 -51.81
C GLY A 101 -14.15 22.35 -50.84
N SER A 102 -15.18 21.78 -50.22
CA SER A 102 -15.04 20.86 -49.07
C SER A 102 -14.63 19.43 -49.46
N SER A 103 -15.01 18.96 -50.65
CA SER A 103 -14.77 17.57 -51.08
C SER A 103 -13.29 17.24 -51.26
N PRO A 104 -12.49 18.00 -52.04
CA PRO A 104 -11.05 17.75 -52.16
C PRO A 104 -10.31 17.92 -50.84
N CYS A 105 -10.69 18.91 -50.02
CA CYS A 105 -10.06 19.17 -48.73
C CYS A 105 -10.27 18.03 -47.73
N ALA A 106 -11.48 17.47 -47.65
CA ALA A 106 -11.75 16.30 -46.83
C ALA A 106 -11.00 15.05 -47.32
N ARG A 107 -10.77 14.93 -48.64
CA ARG A 107 -9.95 13.84 -49.22
C ARG A 107 -8.48 13.99 -48.84
N VAL A 108 -7.93 15.20 -48.92
CA VAL A 108 -6.56 15.51 -48.47
C VAL A 108 -6.38 15.23 -46.98
N LEU A 109 -7.27 15.72 -46.11
CA LEU A 109 -7.17 15.48 -44.66
C LEU A 109 -7.13 13.98 -44.32
N LYS A 110 -7.86 13.14 -45.05
CA LYS A 110 -7.86 11.68 -44.86
C LYS A 110 -6.55 11.02 -45.27
N CYS A 111 -5.80 11.57 -46.23
CA CYS A 111 -4.53 11.03 -46.69
C CYS A 111 -3.29 11.74 -46.11
N LEU A 112 -3.45 12.74 -45.23
CA LEU A 112 -2.33 13.38 -44.52
C LEU A 112 -1.66 12.41 -43.52
N LEU A 113 -0.75 11.58 -44.00
CA LEU A 113 0.03 10.64 -43.20
C LEU A 113 1.48 11.12 -43.09
N PRO A 114 1.95 11.55 -41.91
CA PRO A 114 3.34 11.98 -41.77
C PRO A 114 4.34 10.83 -41.89
N ALA A 115 5.44 11.08 -42.62
CA ALA A 115 6.58 10.18 -42.66
C ALA A 115 7.50 10.34 -41.43
N SER A 116 7.67 11.58 -40.95
CA SER A 116 8.59 11.94 -39.84
C SER A 116 7.94 12.92 -38.85
N ALA A 117 8.53 14.09 -38.58
CA ALA A 117 7.96 15.09 -37.68
C ALA A 117 6.97 16.01 -38.40
N VAL A 118 5.92 16.45 -37.70
CA VAL A 118 4.96 17.45 -38.17
C VAL A 118 5.39 18.83 -37.66
N PRO A 119 5.61 19.82 -38.54
CA PRO A 119 6.00 21.17 -38.11
C PRO A 119 4.89 21.87 -37.32
N GLN A 120 5.21 22.38 -36.12
CA GLN A 120 4.23 23.09 -35.28
C GLN A 120 3.63 24.32 -35.99
N GLU A 121 4.40 25.03 -36.82
CA GLU A 121 3.90 26.20 -37.57
C GLU A 121 2.76 25.84 -38.53
N ALA A 122 2.79 24.63 -39.11
CA ALA A 122 1.75 24.17 -40.01
C ALA A 122 0.43 23.93 -39.25
N VAL A 123 0.52 23.32 -38.06
CA VAL A 123 -0.64 23.09 -37.18
C VAL A 123 -1.20 24.41 -36.65
N VAL A 124 -0.34 25.35 -36.26
CA VAL A 124 -0.75 26.68 -35.80
C VAL A 124 -1.46 27.46 -36.92
N ARG A 125 -0.90 27.50 -38.14
CA ARG A 125 -1.57 28.13 -39.29
C ARG A 125 -2.92 27.49 -39.59
N ALA A 126 -3.02 26.17 -39.50
CA ALA A 126 -4.28 25.45 -39.66
C ALA A 126 -5.32 25.82 -38.58
N ILE A 127 -4.90 26.02 -37.33
CA ILE A 127 -5.79 26.51 -36.26
C ILE A 127 -6.22 27.95 -36.51
N VAL A 128 -5.34 28.80 -37.04
CA VAL A 128 -5.73 30.17 -37.45
C VAL A 128 -6.83 30.11 -38.53
N TRP A 129 -6.73 29.20 -39.51
CA TRP A 129 -7.81 29.01 -40.50
C TRP A 129 -9.16 28.63 -39.88
N LEU A 130 -9.19 27.90 -38.76
CA LEU A 130 -10.44 27.62 -38.02
C LEU A 130 -11.07 28.89 -37.45
N THR A 131 -10.28 29.91 -37.08
CA THR A 131 -10.79 31.17 -36.51
C THR A 131 -11.31 32.15 -37.55
N VAL A 132 -10.81 32.10 -38.80
CA VAL A 132 -11.02 33.14 -39.81
C VAL A 132 -12.20 32.87 -40.76
N ARG A 133 -12.61 31.61 -40.96
CA ARG A 133 -13.64 31.23 -41.96
C ARG A 133 -14.71 30.29 -41.40
N LYS A 134 -15.92 30.36 -41.97
CA LYS A 134 -17.00 29.37 -41.77
C LYS A 134 -16.65 28.05 -42.47
N LEU A 135 -15.68 27.29 -41.93
CA LEU A 135 -15.41 25.92 -42.41
C LEU A 135 -16.63 25.02 -42.10
N PRO A 136 -16.98 24.05 -42.95
CA PRO A 136 -17.96 23.04 -42.60
C PRO A 136 -17.53 22.30 -41.32
N ILE A 137 -18.45 22.13 -40.37
CA ILE A 137 -18.20 21.47 -39.07
C ILE A 137 -17.54 20.10 -39.25
N SER A 138 -17.93 19.35 -40.29
CA SER A 138 -17.33 18.06 -40.64
C SER A 138 -15.83 18.13 -40.94
N THR A 139 -15.36 19.21 -41.57
CA THR A 139 -13.95 19.44 -41.89
C THR A 139 -13.17 19.86 -40.64
N GLN A 140 -13.77 20.71 -39.81
CA GLN A 140 -13.19 21.13 -38.53
C GLN A 140 -12.96 19.93 -37.59
N VAL A 141 -13.98 19.09 -37.43
CA VAL A 141 -13.89 17.84 -36.64
C VAL A 141 -12.84 16.89 -37.23
N LEU A 142 -12.77 16.76 -38.56
CA LEU A 142 -11.80 15.91 -39.23
C LEU A 142 -10.35 16.37 -38.98
N PHE A 143 -10.12 17.68 -39.03
CA PHE A 143 -8.83 18.29 -38.72
C PHE A 143 -8.42 18.09 -37.25
N ILE A 144 -9.29 18.39 -36.29
CA ILE A 144 -8.94 18.21 -34.86
C ILE A 144 -8.68 16.72 -34.55
N LYS A 145 -9.46 15.80 -35.14
CA LYS A 145 -9.17 14.36 -35.04
C LYS A 145 -7.79 14.04 -35.58
N TRP A 146 -7.43 14.58 -36.76
CA TRP A 146 -6.10 14.40 -37.34
C TRP A 146 -5.00 14.92 -36.40
N VAL A 147 -5.13 16.13 -35.85
CA VAL A 147 -4.18 16.68 -34.86
C VAL A 147 -4.01 15.76 -33.66
N LEU A 148 -5.11 15.23 -33.11
CA LEU A 148 -5.06 14.25 -32.01
C LEU A 148 -4.37 12.93 -32.42
N THR A 149 -4.43 12.55 -33.68
CA THR A 149 -3.75 11.33 -34.18
C THR A 149 -2.24 11.50 -34.32
N VAL A 150 -1.79 12.71 -34.72
CA VAL A 150 -0.37 13.02 -34.97
C VAL A 150 0.29 13.80 -33.84
N PHE A 151 -0.40 14.01 -32.72
CA PHE A 151 0.04 14.88 -31.61
C PHE A 151 1.46 14.55 -31.10
N ASP A 152 1.79 13.26 -31.02
CA ASP A 152 3.12 12.78 -30.60
C ASP A 152 4.22 13.10 -31.62
N MET A 153 3.86 13.26 -32.90
CA MET A 153 4.77 13.52 -34.01
C MET A 153 5.00 15.02 -34.27
N ILE A 154 4.31 15.91 -33.54
CA ILE A 154 4.53 17.36 -33.64
C ILE A 154 5.87 17.70 -32.97
N ASP A 155 6.77 18.31 -33.75
CA ASP A 155 8.16 18.62 -33.41
C ASP A 155 8.34 19.38 -32.08
N ALA A 156 7.63 20.49 -31.92
CA ALA A 156 7.57 21.30 -30.72
C ALA A 156 6.12 21.70 -30.42
N LYS A 157 5.81 22.06 -29.17
CA LYS A 157 4.42 22.33 -28.73
C LYS A 157 4.28 23.71 -28.09
N ASP A 158 5.32 24.53 -28.10
CA ASP A 158 5.35 25.78 -27.36
C ASP A 158 4.50 26.86 -28.03
N LYS A 159 4.52 26.94 -29.36
CA LYS A 159 3.62 27.85 -30.10
C LYS A 159 2.17 27.40 -30.05
N LEU A 160 1.94 26.08 -30.01
CA LEU A 160 0.60 25.52 -29.83
C LEU A 160 0.04 25.82 -28.42
N ARG A 161 0.91 25.85 -27.40
CA ARG A 161 0.57 26.31 -26.04
C ARG A 161 0.40 27.83 -25.97
N ALA A 162 1.17 28.62 -26.72
CA ALA A 162 0.99 30.07 -26.75
C ALA A 162 -0.41 30.48 -27.25
N ILE A 163 -1.02 29.67 -28.12
CA ILE A 163 -2.39 29.87 -28.60
C ILE A 163 -3.45 29.11 -27.79
N TYR A 164 -3.12 28.62 -26.58
CA TYR A 164 -4.02 27.84 -25.72
C TYR A 164 -5.37 28.54 -25.51
N GLY A 165 -5.35 29.86 -25.29
CA GLY A 165 -6.58 30.66 -25.14
C GLY A 165 -7.48 30.64 -26.38
N PHE A 166 -6.92 30.65 -27.58
CA PHE A 166 -7.69 30.54 -28.82
C PHE A 166 -8.28 29.13 -28.96
N ILE A 167 -7.52 28.08 -28.63
CA ILE A 167 -8.02 26.70 -28.63
C ILE A 167 -9.17 26.55 -27.60
N PHE A 168 -9.04 27.20 -26.44
CA PHE A 168 -10.05 27.18 -25.39
C PHE A 168 -11.38 27.81 -25.81
N SER A 169 -11.38 28.85 -26.65
CA SER A 169 -12.62 29.46 -27.14
C SER A 169 -13.53 28.48 -27.90
N PHE A 170 -12.95 27.46 -28.55
CA PHE A 170 -13.70 26.42 -29.27
C PHE A 170 -14.40 25.40 -28.36
N VAL A 171 -14.16 25.44 -27.03
CA VAL A 171 -14.91 24.62 -26.06
C VAL A 171 -16.40 24.97 -26.05
N THR A 172 -16.75 26.21 -26.45
CA THR A 172 -18.14 26.68 -26.53
C THR A 172 -18.95 26.03 -27.66
N ASP A 173 -18.30 25.44 -28.68
CA ASP A 173 -18.96 24.75 -29.78
C ASP A 173 -19.23 23.28 -29.43
N GLU A 174 -20.51 22.90 -29.34
CA GLU A 174 -20.94 21.55 -28.95
C GLU A 174 -20.34 20.42 -29.81
N ASN A 175 -20.10 20.66 -31.10
CA ASN A 175 -19.60 19.63 -32.01
C ASN A 175 -18.09 19.40 -31.88
N LEU A 176 -17.35 20.45 -31.51
CA LEU A 176 -15.90 20.43 -31.35
C LEU A 176 -15.49 20.14 -29.90
N CYS A 177 -16.32 20.50 -28.94
CA CYS A 177 -16.08 20.39 -27.51
C CYS A 177 -15.41 19.08 -27.06
N PRO A 178 -15.87 17.86 -27.45
CA PRO A 178 -15.23 16.62 -27.00
C PRO A 178 -13.79 16.44 -27.53
N PHE A 179 -13.49 16.95 -28.73
CA PHE A 179 -12.17 16.85 -29.35
C PHE A 179 -11.23 17.95 -28.85
N ILE A 180 -11.76 19.16 -28.66
CA ILE A 180 -11.02 20.29 -28.11
C ILE A 180 -10.67 20.05 -26.65
N CYS A 181 -11.59 19.53 -25.83
CA CYS A 181 -11.29 19.16 -24.45
C CYS A 181 -10.17 18.10 -24.37
N HIS A 182 -10.13 17.16 -25.32
CA HIS A 182 -9.06 16.18 -25.41
C HIS A 182 -7.72 16.83 -25.81
N LEU A 183 -7.73 17.75 -26.77
CA LEU A 183 -6.53 18.48 -27.18
C LEU A 183 -6.00 19.37 -26.04
N LEU A 184 -6.88 20.09 -25.35
CA LEU A 184 -6.54 20.91 -24.18
C LEU A 184 -5.98 20.04 -23.05
N TYR A 185 -6.58 18.88 -22.79
CA TYR A 185 -6.07 17.92 -21.80
C TYR A 185 -4.62 17.53 -22.10
N LEU A 186 -4.25 17.31 -23.37
CA LEU A 186 -2.88 17.00 -23.78
C LEU A 186 -1.93 18.20 -23.75
N LEU A 187 -2.45 19.42 -23.90
CA LEU A 187 -1.66 20.66 -23.92
C LEU A 187 -1.44 21.28 -22.54
N THR A 188 -2.31 20.97 -21.57
CA THR A 188 -2.31 21.61 -20.25
C THR A 188 -1.05 21.26 -19.45
N ARG A 189 -0.42 22.28 -18.86
CA ARG A 189 0.70 22.17 -17.92
C ARG A 189 0.36 22.89 -16.61
N LYS A 190 1.16 22.65 -15.56
CA LYS A 190 1.04 23.30 -14.24
C LYS A 190 1.06 24.84 -14.30
N GLU A 191 1.68 25.41 -15.34
CA GLU A 191 1.81 26.85 -15.57
C GLU A 191 0.55 27.50 -16.18
N ASN A 192 -0.43 26.72 -16.65
CA ASN A 192 -1.63 27.29 -17.25
C ASN A 192 -2.58 27.77 -16.14
N ASP A 193 -2.85 29.08 -16.16
CA ASP A 193 -3.45 29.86 -15.08
C ASP A 193 -4.80 29.37 -14.55
N VAL A 194 -4.99 29.68 -13.25
CA VAL A 194 -6.23 29.81 -12.47
C VAL A 194 -7.45 30.26 -13.29
N PHE A 195 -7.25 31.16 -14.25
CA PHE A 195 -8.29 31.71 -15.13
C PHE A 195 -9.02 30.64 -15.97
N TYR A 196 -8.30 29.69 -16.57
CA TYR A 196 -8.92 28.66 -17.41
C TYR A 196 -9.64 27.59 -16.60
N ALA A 197 -9.19 27.32 -15.37
CA ALA A 197 -9.90 26.46 -14.42
C ALA A 197 -11.24 27.10 -14.01
N LEU A 198 -11.25 28.39 -13.67
CA LEU A 198 -12.46 29.17 -13.37
C LEU A 198 -13.43 29.22 -14.57
N CYS A 199 -12.92 29.46 -15.78
CA CYS A 199 -13.73 29.48 -16.99
C CYS A 199 -14.30 28.08 -17.34
N CYS A 200 -13.55 27.01 -17.12
CA CYS A 200 -14.08 25.64 -17.25
C CYS A 200 -15.17 25.34 -16.22
N THR A 201 -15.04 25.80 -14.98
CA THR A 201 -16.09 25.62 -13.97
C THR A 201 -17.37 26.39 -14.31
N SER A 202 -17.25 27.61 -14.86
CA SER A 202 -18.43 28.40 -15.26
C SER A 202 -19.14 27.82 -16.47
N LEU A 203 -18.40 27.22 -17.43
CA LEU A 203 -18.98 26.51 -18.59
C LEU A 203 -19.72 25.22 -18.20
N LEU A 204 -19.36 24.59 -17.08
CA LEU A 204 -20.04 23.40 -16.56
C LEU A 204 -21.46 23.71 -16.01
N SER A 205 -21.71 24.95 -15.56
CA SER A 205 -22.97 25.37 -14.94
C SER A 205 -24.17 25.42 -15.90
N PRO A 206 -24.06 25.93 -17.14
CA PRO A 206 -25.17 25.93 -18.09
C PRO A 206 -25.29 24.63 -18.94
N GLN A 207 -24.20 23.89 -19.18
CA GLN A 207 -24.16 22.81 -20.19
C GLN A 207 -24.31 21.38 -19.63
N GLY A 208 -24.47 21.24 -18.31
CA GLY A 208 -24.60 19.94 -17.64
C GLY A 208 -23.28 19.18 -17.52
N ARG A 209 -23.29 18.06 -16.77
CA ARG A 209 -22.10 17.26 -16.43
C ARG A 209 -21.60 16.42 -17.62
N GLN A 210 -20.99 17.06 -18.60
CA GLN A 210 -20.43 16.39 -19.77
C GLN A 210 -19.09 15.70 -19.42
N PRO A 211 -18.88 14.43 -19.81
CA PRO A 211 -17.74 13.63 -19.35
C PRO A 211 -16.38 14.19 -19.77
N TYR A 212 -16.24 14.69 -21.01
CA TYR A 212 -14.98 15.26 -21.50
C TYR A 212 -14.56 16.55 -20.77
N LEU A 213 -15.53 17.37 -20.37
CA LEU A 213 -15.29 18.62 -19.64
C LEU A 213 -14.91 18.32 -18.17
N LEU A 214 -15.53 17.30 -17.57
CA LEU A 214 -15.14 16.79 -16.26
C LEU A 214 -13.70 16.23 -16.25
N TYR A 215 -13.23 15.61 -17.33
CA TYR A 215 -11.85 15.08 -17.42
C TYR A 215 -10.81 16.19 -17.50
N LEU A 216 -11.13 17.27 -18.22
CA LEU A 216 -10.30 18.46 -18.23
C LEU A 216 -10.30 19.13 -16.83
N LEU A 217 -11.46 19.17 -16.17
CA LEU A 217 -11.60 19.71 -14.82
C LEU A 217 -10.87 18.86 -13.76
N SER A 218 -10.84 17.53 -13.89
CA SER A 218 -10.08 16.67 -12.99
C SER A 218 -8.58 16.94 -13.10
N LEU A 219 -8.10 17.23 -14.31
CA LEU A 219 -6.71 17.61 -14.53
C LEU A 219 -6.42 19.00 -13.93
N TYR A 220 -7.32 19.97 -14.06
CA TYR A 220 -7.18 21.25 -13.35
C TYR A 220 -7.26 21.12 -11.83
N LYS A 221 -8.08 20.21 -11.29
CA LYS A 221 -8.16 19.93 -9.84
C LYS A 221 -6.85 19.39 -9.28
N VAL A 222 -6.11 18.60 -10.06
CA VAL A 222 -4.76 18.13 -9.68
C VAL A 222 -3.78 19.30 -9.60
N PHE A 223 -3.89 20.29 -10.49
CA PHE A 223 -2.99 21.45 -10.50
C PHE A 223 -3.41 22.58 -9.55
N CYS A 224 -4.70 22.76 -9.29
CA CYS A 224 -5.28 23.83 -8.50
C CYS A 224 -6.49 23.32 -7.67
N PRO A 225 -6.26 22.58 -6.58
CA PRO A 225 -7.34 21.96 -5.80
C PRO A 225 -8.28 22.98 -5.14
N GLU A 226 -7.76 24.16 -4.78
CA GLU A 226 -8.48 25.30 -4.15
C GLU A 226 -9.66 25.82 -5.00
N LEU A 227 -9.56 25.73 -6.32
CA LEU A 227 -10.49 26.38 -7.25
C LEU A 227 -11.59 25.45 -7.77
N VAL A 228 -11.46 24.14 -7.55
CA VAL A 228 -12.42 23.13 -8.02
C VAL A 228 -13.16 22.54 -6.82
N THR A 229 -14.12 23.31 -6.31
CA THR A 229 -15.01 22.92 -5.18
C THR A 229 -16.02 21.83 -5.54
N LEU A 230 -16.14 21.49 -6.82
CA LEU A 230 -17.04 20.45 -7.30
C LEU A 230 -16.51 19.04 -6.96
N SER A 231 -17.38 18.22 -6.37
CA SER A 231 -17.16 16.79 -6.17
C SER A 231 -17.21 16.06 -7.52
N ILE A 232 -16.03 15.79 -8.09
CA ILE A 232 -15.90 15.01 -9.32
C ILE A 232 -16.14 13.53 -8.96
N PRO A 233 -17.04 12.81 -9.66
CA PRO A 233 -17.29 11.39 -9.41
C PRO A 233 -16.01 10.56 -9.55
N SER A 234 -15.76 9.68 -8.58
CA SER A 234 -14.57 8.81 -8.53
C SER A 234 -14.51 7.79 -9.69
N ARG A 235 -15.62 7.50 -10.35
CA ARG A 235 -15.69 6.64 -11.55
C ARG A 235 -16.17 7.44 -12.76
N MET A 236 -15.23 7.84 -13.61
CA MET A 236 -15.55 8.44 -14.92
C MET A 236 -15.26 7.42 -16.02
N LYS A 237 -16.29 6.75 -16.54
CA LYS A 237 -16.15 5.81 -17.67
C LYS A 237 -15.53 6.56 -18.86
N SER A 238 -14.38 6.10 -19.38
CA SER A 238 -13.73 6.50 -20.65
C SER A 238 -14.20 7.84 -21.24
N GLY A 239 -13.81 8.97 -20.65
CA GLY A 239 -14.39 10.27 -21.03
C GLY A 239 -14.06 10.74 -22.44
N PHE A 240 -12.95 10.30 -23.00
CA PHE A 240 -12.61 10.51 -24.40
C PHE A 240 -12.78 9.19 -25.16
N LYS A 241 -13.75 9.13 -26.06
CA LYS A 241 -13.91 7.99 -26.98
C LYS A 241 -12.72 7.96 -27.95
N ASN A 242 -12.14 6.78 -28.19
CA ASN A 242 -11.03 6.60 -29.14
C ASN A 242 -11.53 6.75 -30.59
N HIS A 243 -11.66 7.98 -31.07
CA HIS A 243 -12.13 8.32 -32.42
C HIS A 243 -11.07 8.14 -33.53
N ILE A 244 -9.96 7.46 -33.24
CA ILE A 244 -8.65 7.61 -33.92
C ILE A 244 -8.25 6.36 -34.76
N SER A 245 -9.09 5.33 -34.81
CA SER A 245 -8.75 4.00 -35.36
C SER A 245 -8.19 3.94 -36.80
N PRO A 246 -8.76 4.61 -37.82
CA PRO A 246 -8.32 4.43 -39.21
C PRO A 246 -6.96 5.08 -39.52
N TRP A 247 -6.71 6.32 -39.08
CA TRP A 247 -5.40 6.97 -39.26
C TRP A 247 -4.30 6.27 -38.48
N LYS A 248 -4.56 5.82 -37.24
CA LYS A 248 -3.56 5.05 -36.47
C LYS A 248 -3.15 3.79 -37.20
N SER A 249 -4.09 3.08 -37.82
CA SER A 249 -3.78 1.84 -38.57
C SER A 249 -2.94 2.13 -39.82
N ALA A 250 -3.27 3.18 -40.56
CA ALA A 250 -2.51 3.61 -41.74
C ALA A 250 -1.11 4.13 -41.38
N LEU A 251 -1.01 4.94 -40.33
CA LEU A 251 0.24 5.52 -39.82
C LEU A 251 1.21 4.44 -39.33
N VAL A 252 0.73 3.46 -38.56
CA VAL A 252 1.53 2.30 -38.13
C VAL A 252 2.04 1.50 -39.34
N GLY A 253 1.22 1.39 -40.40
CA GLY A 253 1.63 0.73 -41.65
C GLY A 253 2.77 1.46 -42.37
N VAL A 254 2.72 2.79 -42.42
CA VAL A 254 3.76 3.63 -43.03
C VAL A 254 5.04 3.62 -42.18
N GLN A 255 4.93 3.76 -40.86
CA GLN A 255 6.07 3.75 -39.94
C GLN A 255 6.85 2.43 -39.97
N ARG A 256 6.15 1.27 -40.03
CA ARG A 256 6.80 -0.04 -40.17
C ARG A 256 7.61 -0.17 -41.46
N ARG A 257 7.13 0.40 -42.58
CA ARG A 257 7.81 0.34 -43.88
C ARG A 257 9.05 1.24 -43.94
N ASN A 258 9.05 2.33 -43.19
CA ASN A 258 10.15 3.29 -43.15
C ASN A 258 11.26 2.95 -42.15
N GLY A 259 11.19 1.79 -41.46
CA GLY A 259 12.24 1.36 -40.53
C GLY A 259 12.36 2.20 -39.25
N MET A 260 11.47 3.16 -39.04
CA MET A 260 11.40 3.96 -37.82
C MET A 260 10.74 3.16 -36.70
N GLN A 261 11.56 2.61 -35.80
CA GLN A 261 11.12 2.26 -34.45
C GLN A 261 10.85 3.55 -33.68
N VAL A 262 9.57 3.89 -33.48
CA VAL A 262 9.19 4.91 -32.51
C VAL A 262 8.59 4.21 -31.29
N ALA A 263 9.10 4.62 -30.13
CA ALA A 263 8.57 4.37 -28.81
C ALA A 263 7.04 4.38 -28.83
N SER A 264 6.43 3.40 -28.17
CA SER A 264 4.99 3.27 -28.03
C SER A 264 4.32 4.63 -27.80
N SER A 265 3.70 5.17 -28.85
CA SER A 265 2.79 6.30 -28.78
C SER A 265 1.77 6.03 -27.68
N ILE A 266 1.44 7.05 -26.90
CA ILE A 266 0.55 6.99 -25.76
C ILE A 266 -0.77 6.34 -26.20
N SER A 267 -0.90 5.04 -25.90
CA SER A 267 -2.16 4.34 -25.98
C SER A 267 -2.92 4.71 -24.72
N LEU A 268 -3.60 5.87 -24.78
CA LEU A 268 -4.64 6.20 -23.81
C LEU A 268 -5.52 4.97 -23.64
N ALA A 269 -5.67 4.59 -22.38
CA ALA A 269 -6.03 3.28 -21.92
C ALA A 269 -7.49 2.85 -22.22
N PHE A 270 -8.04 3.03 -23.43
CA PHE A 270 -9.43 2.67 -23.71
C PHE A 270 -9.67 2.18 -25.15
N ALA A 271 -9.19 0.99 -25.50
CA ALA A 271 -9.82 0.20 -26.57
C ALA A 271 -9.54 -1.29 -26.35
N VAL A 272 -10.63 -2.04 -26.17
CA VAL A 272 -10.69 -3.49 -26.16
C VAL A 272 -10.18 -4.03 -27.50
N ARG A 273 -9.19 -4.93 -27.48
CA ARG A 273 -8.98 -5.89 -28.57
C ARG A 273 -8.98 -7.29 -28.00
N ASP A 274 -9.87 -8.09 -28.59
CA ASP A 274 -9.97 -9.53 -28.43
C ASP A 274 -8.91 -10.24 -29.27
N LYS A 275 -8.30 -11.24 -28.61
CA LYS A 275 -7.69 -12.48 -29.15
C LYS A 275 -6.44 -12.23 -30.05
N THR A 276 -5.25 -12.73 -29.75
CA THR A 276 -4.76 -13.87 -28.96
C THR A 276 -3.32 -13.59 -28.50
N ALA A 277 -2.89 -14.26 -27.43
CA ALA A 277 -1.59 -14.15 -26.73
C ALA A 277 -1.48 -13.01 -25.68
N SER A 278 -1.37 -13.46 -24.41
CA SER A 278 -1.03 -12.70 -23.20
C SER A 278 -1.89 -11.48 -22.86
N ARG A 279 -3.13 -11.72 -22.42
CA ARG A 279 -3.83 -10.78 -21.52
C ARG A 279 -3.35 -11.01 -20.10
N LYS A 280 -2.59 -10.07 -19.51
CA LYS A 280 -2.61 -9.69 -18.09
C LYS A 280 -1.63 -8.54 -17.86
N ARG A 281 -2.18 -7.34 -17.57
CA ARG A 281 -1.62 -6.21 -16.76
C ARG A 281 -2.26 -4.89 -17.18
N LYS A 282 -3.49 -4.70 -16.70
CA LYS A 282 -4.12 -3.41 -16.41
C LYS A 282 -4.86 -3.68 -15.11
N HIS A 283 -4.62 -2.88 -14.07
CA HIS A 283 -4.83 -3.17 -12.64
C HIS A 283 -3.64 -3.85 -11.98
N GLY A 284 -2.56 -3.08 -11.80
CA GLY A 284 -1.44 -3.39 -10.91
C GLY A 284 -1.20 -2.18 -10.01
N HIS A 285 -2.19 -1.80 -9.20
CA HIS A 285 -2.04 -0.67 -8.25
C HIS A 285 -1.08 -1.03 -7.09
N LEU A 286 -0.75 -2.32 -6.95
CA LEU A 286 0.17 -2.89 -5.97
C LEU A 286 1.62 -3.00 -6.47
N GLU A 287 1.89 -2.83 -7.76
CA GLU A 287 3.26 -2.78 -8.28
C GLU A 287 3.91 -1.49 -7.79
N LEU A 288 4.64 -1.59 -6.67
CA LEU A 288 5.42 -0.49 -6.13
C LEU A 288 6.50 -0.13 -7.17
N PRO A 289 6.46 1.08 -7.73
CA PRO A 289 7.44 1.52 -8.71
C PRO A 289 8.83 1.45 -8.09
N SER A 290 9.79 0.87 -8.81
CA SER A 290 11.18 0.88 -8.36
C SER A 290 11.70 2.31 -8.38
N LEU A 291 12.49 2.68 -7.37
CA LEU A 291 13.36 3.86 -7.42
C LEU A 291 14.52 3.55 -8.38
N SER A 292 14.21 3.38 -9.67
CA SER A 292 15.21 3.13 -10.70
C SER A 292 15.53 4.41 -11.45
N PRO A 293 16.81 4.64 -11.82
CA PRO A 293 17.19 5.78 -12.62
C PRO A 293 16.65 5.57 -14.03
N VAL A 294 15.52 6.20 -14.34
CA VAL A 294 15.20 6.43 -15.75
C VAL A 294 16.17 7.51 -16.19
N THR A 295 17.25 7.11 -16.86
CA THR A 295 18.13 8.01 -17.61
C THR A 295 17.32 8.67 -18.72
N ILE A 296 16.59 9.72 -18.36
CA ILE A 296 16.20 10.76 -19.30
C ILE A 296 17.44 11.64 -19.39
N LYS A 297 18.21 11.49 -20.46
CA LYS A 297 19.20 12.50 -20.84
C LYS A 297 18.41 13.77 -21.19
N GLU A 298 18.21 14.66 -20.23
CA GLU A 298 17.80 16.02 -20.54
C GLU A 298 18.95 16.71 -21.31
N PRO A 299 18.67 17.35 -22.46
CA PRO A 299 19.64 18.22 -23.10
C PRO A 299 19.83 19.45 -22.20
N GLN A 300 21.05 19.61 -21.69
CA GLN A 300 21.47 20.75 -20.89
C GLN A 300 21.40 22.04 -21.73
N ALA A 301 20.28 22.75 -21.66
CA ALA A 301 20.20 24.17 -22.02
C ALA A 301 18.87 24.78 -21.54
N ALA A 302 18.81 25.16 -20.26
CA ALA A 302 18.03 26.31 -19.76
C ALA A 302 18.20 26.39 -18.24
N GLN A 303 19.23 27.09 -17.78
CA GLN A 303 19.27 27.57 -16.41
C GLN A 303 18.26 28.71 -16.27
N GLY A 304 17.21 28.48 -15.47
CA GLY A 304 16.20 29.46 -15.11
C GLY A 304 15.58 29.11 -13.76
N SER A 305 16.29 29.45 -12.68
CA SER A 305 15.81 29.59 -11.29
C SER A 305 14.82 28.56 -10.69
N SER A 306 15.00 27.25 -10.89
CA SER A 306 14.49 26.29 -9.91
C SER A 306 15.51 26.15 -8.78
N ARG A 307 15.06 26.17 -7.52
CA ARG A 307 15.90 25.73 -6.39
C ARG A 307 16.56 24.41 -6.79
N ASN A 308 17.87 24.26 -6.57
CA ASN A 308 18.62 23.03 -6.86
C ASN A 308 18.04 21.85 -6.08
N LEU A 309 16.96 21.22 -6.57
CA LEU A 309 16.31 20.09 -5.95
C LEU A 309 16.93 18.79 -6.48
N VAL A 310 17.22 17.86 -5.58
CA VAL A 310 17.82 16.55 -5.86
C VAL A 310 16.70 15.51 -5.74
N PRO A 311 16.33 14.81 -6.82
CA PRO A 311 15.34 13.74 -6.75
C PRO A 311 15.78 12.64 -5.78
N MET A 312 14.85 12.14 -4.96
CA MET A 312 15.13 11.06 -3.98
C MET A 312 15.77 9.81 -4.62
N GLN A 313 15.54 9.58 -5.91
CA GLN A 313 16.10 8.48 -6.71
C GLN A 313 17.63 8.56 -6.89
N GLN A 314 18.23 9.76 -6.75
CA GLN A 314 19.67 9.97 -6.96
C GLN A 314 20.50 9.73 -5.67
N ILE A 315 19.84 9.55 -4.53
CA ILE A 315 20.50 9.39 -3.23
C ILE A 315 20.74 7.91 -2.97
N GLN A 316 22.01 7.51 -2.93
CA GLN A 316 22.41 6.11 -2.79
C GLN A 316 23.02 5.79 -1.43
N SER A 317 23.32 6.81 -0.61
CA SER A 317 23.91 6.64 0.71
C SER A 317 23.30 7.60 1.73
N PHE A 318 23.35 7.20 3.00
CA PHE A 318 22.89 8.01 4.12
C PHE A 318 23.65 9.34 4.24
N ALA A 319 24.95 9.36 3.96
CA ALA A 319 25.74 10.60 3.96
C ALA A 319 25.24 11.61 2.89
N GLN A 320 24.89 11.12 1.70
CA GLN A 320 24.30 11.96 0.64
C GLN A 320 22.90 12.46 1.00
N LEU A 321 22.12 11.66 1.74
CA LEU A 321 20.82 12.06 2.27
C LEU A 321 20.99 13.29 3.17
N LEU A 322 21.85 13.20 4.19
CA LEU A 322 22.10 14.29 5.15
C LEU A 322 22.56 15.58 4.47
N GLN A 323 23.47 15.47 3.50
CA GLN A 323 23.98 16.64 2.76
C GLN A 323 22.90 17.34 1.94
N ASN A 324 21.91 16.61 1.43
CA ASN A 324 20.87 17.11 0.54
C ASN A 324 19.50 17.22 1.18
N MET A 325 19.34 16.99 2.50
CA MET A 325 18.03 16.96 3.20
C MET A 325 17.09 18.11 2.81
N HIS A 326 17.61 19.33 2.70
CA HIS A 326 16.85 20.54 2.39
C HIS A 326 16.52 20.72 0.89
N ARG A 327 17.02 19.84 0.04
CA ARG A 327 16.91 19.88 -1.43
C ARG A 327 16.19 18.66 -2.00
N ILE A 328 15.74 17.73 -1.18
CA ILE A 328 15.18 16.48 -1.70
C ILE A 328 13.82 16.73 -2.35
N GLU A 329 13.67 16.28 -3.59
CA GLU A 329 12.37 16.23 -4.28
C GLU A 329 11.78 14.82 -4.16
N LEU A 330 10.58 14.76 -3.56
CA LEU A 330 9.83 13.52 -3.38
C LEU A 330 9.17 13.06 -4.69
N PRO A 331 9.14 11.74 -4.96
CA PRO A 331 8.53 11.20 -6.17
C PRO A 331 7.04 11.52 -6.27
N ALA A 332 6.53 11.66 -7.49
CA ALA A 332 5.09 11.75 -7.73
C ALA A 332 4.35 10.47 -7.30
N GLN A 333 4.99 9.30 -7.47
CA GLN A 333 4.48 8.00 -7.07
C GLN A 333 4.95 7.63 -5.65
N MET A 334 4.24 8.12 -4.64
CA MET A 334 4.61 7.99 -3.22
C MET A 334 4.79 6.54 -2.76
N GLY A 335 4.08 5.56 -3.35
CA GLY A 335 4.25 4.14 -3.02
C GLY A 335 5.70 3.64 -3.15
N SER A 336 6.50 4.19 -4.08
CA SER A 336 7.91 3.81 -4.26
C SER A 336 8.77 3.99 -3.01
N LEU A 337 8.37 4.85 -2.08
CA LEU A 337 9.07 5.12 -0.83
C LEU A 337 9.06 3.93 0.13
N LEU A 338 7.99 3.11 0.12
CA LEU A 338 7.85 1.93 0.99
C LEU A 338 8.94 0.87 0.74
N GLY A 339 9.57 0.90 -0.45
CA GLY A 339 10.61 -0.05 -0.84
C GLY A 339 12.04 0.38 -0.53
N SER A 340 12.27 1.56 0.05
CA SER A 340 13.62 2.09 0.29
C SER A 340 13.82 2.54 1.73
N SER A 341 14.80 1.97 2.41
CA SER A 341 15.17 2.35 3.78
C SER A 341 15.61 3.82 3.86
N LEU A 342 16.36 4.33 2.88
CA LEU A 342 16.79 5.73 2.83
C LEU A 342 15.60 6.69 2.71
N ALA A 343 14.56 6.30 1.97
CA ALA A 343 13.33 7.07 1.83
C ALA A 343 12.52 7.09 3.12
N LEU A 344 12.45 5.96 3.83
CA LEU A 344 11.79 5.88 5.12
C LEU A 344 12.55 6.70 6.19
N GLN A 345 13.89 6.66 6.20
CA GLN A 345 14.71 7.51 7.07
C GLN A 345 14.48 9.00 6.81
N TYR A 346 14.34 9.40 5.54
CA TYR A 346 14.03 10.78 5.20
C TYR A 346 12.66 11.21 5.74
N LEU A 347 11.64 10.36 5.57
CA LEU A 347 10.28 10.65 6.06
C LEU A 347 10.26 10.80 7.59
N ASP A 348 10.98 9.92 8.29
CA ASP A 348 11.11 9.94 9.74
C ASP A 348 11.85 11.20 10.25
N CYS A 349 12.96 11.58 9.59
CA CYS A 349 13.78 12.73 9.99
C CYS A 349 13.14 14.09 9.67
N VAL A 350 12.46 14.22 8.54
CA VAL A 350 11.95 15.51 8.05
C VAL A 350 10.52 15.79 8.52
N GLN A 351 9.73 14.73 8.76
CA GLN A 351 8.33 14.81 9.20
C GLN A 351 7.48 15.83 8.41
N ASP A 352 7.68 15.89 7.10
CA ASP A 352 6.86 16.75 6.23
C ASP A 352 5.42 16.21 6.16
N GLU A 353 4.49 16.94 6.78
CA GLU A 353 3.06 16.59 6.81
C GLU A 353 2.50 16.39 5.40
N SER A 354 2.93 17.20 4.43
CA SER A 354 2.42 17.11 3.06
C SER A 354 2.85 15.81 2.37
N ALA A 355 4.06 15.34 2.65
CA ALA A 355 4.58 14.06 2.17
C ALA A 355 3.83 12.88 2.80
N LEU A 356 3.63 12.92 4.12
CA LEU A 356 2.90 11.89 4.85
C LEU A 356 1.43 11.81 4.40
N LEU A 357 0.77 12.95 4.18
CA LEU A 357 -0.59 13.01 3.64
C LEU A 357 -0.68 12.42 2.23
N ARG A 358 0.26 12.76 1.34
CA ARG A 358 0.30 12.20 -0.02
C ARG A 358 0.53 10.70 -0.01
N LEU A 359 1.39 10.19 0.87
CA LEU A 359 1.64 8.76 1.03
C LEU A 359 0.40 8.03 1.59
N ASN A 360 -0.20 8.55 2.68
CA ASN A 360 -1.42 7.99 3.27
C ASN A 360 -2.59 7.99 2.27
N PHE A 361 -2.78 9.06 1.50
CA PHE A 361 -3.82 9.10 0.47
C PHE A 361 -3.61 8.02 -0.59
N TRP A 362 -2.39 7.89 -1.11
CA TRP A 362 -2.05 6.86 -2.09
C TRP A 362 -2.25 5.44 -1.52
N LEU A 363 -1.79 5.20 -0.30
CA LEU A 363 -1.87 3.92 0.38
C LEU A 363 -3.33 3.52 0.67
N GLY A 364 -4.14 4.45 1.17
CA GLY A 364 -5.57 4.25 1.38
C GLY A 364 -6.29 3.91 0.08
N TYR A 365 -6.01 4.64 -1.00
CA TYR A 365 -6.58 4.35 -2.32
C TYR A 365 -6.18 2.95 -2.82
N ALA A 366 -4.89 2.59 -2.74
CA ALA A 366 -4.39 1.29 -3.19
C ALA A 366 -5.02 0.12 -2.41
N LEU A 367 -5.11 0.23 -1.08
CA LEU A 367 -5.73 -0.78 -0.21
C LEU A 367 -7.24 -0.92 -0.47
N HIS A 368 -7.96 0.20 -0.59
CA HIS A 368 -9.40 0.17 -0.83
C HIS A 368 -9.78 -0.39 -2.20
N GLU A 369 -9.08 0.01 -3.26
CA GLU A 369 -9.34 -0.49 -4.62
C GLU A 369 -9.15 -2.01 -4.69
N GLU A 370 -8.06 -2.53 -4.13
CA GLU A 370 -7.73 -3.94 -4.28
C GLU A 370 -8.60 -4.85 -3.40
N PHE A 371 -8.85 -4.46 -2.15
CA PHE A 371 -9.46 -5.35 -1.16
C PHE A 371 -10.96 -5.10 -0.95
N LEU A 372 -11.47 -3.87 -1.15
CA LEU A 372 -12.87 -3.53 -0.86
C LEU A 372 -13.72 -3.32 -2.11
N PHE A 373 -13.15 -2.85 -3.22
CA PHE A 373 -13.93 -2.53 -4.44
C PHE A 373 -13.87 -3.61 -5.54
N CYS A 374 -13.08 -4.66 -5.36
CA CYS A 374 -12.96 -5.79 -6.30
C CYS A 374 -13.97 -6.94 -6.06
N SER A 375 -15.05 -6.73 -5.31
CA SER A 375 -15.99 -7.80 -4.93
C SER A 375 -16.94 -8.30 -6.03
N ASP A 376 -17.06 -7.62 -7.18
CA ASP A 376 -17.92 -8.09 -8.28
C ASP A 376 -17.13 -8.76 -9.41
N GLY A 377 -16.97 -10.09 -9.28
CA GLY A 377 -16.67 -11.00 -10.39
C GLY A 377 -15.21 -11.11 -10.84
N GLY A 378 -14.27 -10.56 -10.08
CA GLY A 378 -12.85 -10.58 -10.40
C GLY A 378 -12.00 -11.08 -9.26
N ALA A 379 -12.28 -12.29 -8.75
CA ALA A 379 -11.44 -12.95 -7.74
C ALA A 379 -9.95 -12.79 -8.08
N ASN A 380 -9.26 -12.04 -7.21
CA ASN A 380 -7.84 -12.14 -6.89
C ASN A 380 -6.94 -12.53 -8.08
N LYS A 381 -6.70 -11.61 -9.02
CA LYS A 381 -6.02 -11.96 -10.27
C LYS A 381 -4.53 -12.29 -10.10
N ASN A 382 -3.90 -11.92 -8.96
CA ASN A 382 -2.55 -12.31 -8.52
C ASN A 382 -2.37 -12.11 -6.97
N PRO A 383 -2.68 -13.10 -6.11
CA PRO A 383 -2.49 -12.97 -4.65
C PRO A 383 -1.03 -12.73 -4.24
N GLU A 384 -0.07 -13.11 -5.08
CA GLU A 384 1.36 -12.89 -4.88
C GLU A 384 1.74 -11.41 -4.92
N GLU A 385 1.11 -10.61 -5.78
CA GLU A 385 1.38 -9.16 -5.85
C GLU A 385 0.85 -8.46 -4.60
N ALA A 386 -0.35 -8.83 -4.14
CA ALA A 386 -0.92 -8.35 -2.88
C ALA A 386 -0.06 -8.75 -1.69
N LEU A 387 0.42 -10.00 -1.65
CA LEU A 387 1.33 -10.48 -0.62
C LEU A 387 2.64 -9.68 -0.59
N GLN A 388 3.27 -9.46 -1.76
CA GLN A 388 4.51 -8.68 -1.84
C GLN A 388 4.32 -7.23 -1.40
N PHE A 389 3.20 -6.62 -1.79
CA PHE A 389 2.84 -5.28 -1.37
C PHE A 389 2.64 -5.19 0.15
N LEU A 390 1.83 -6.07 0.73
CA LEU A 390 1.59 -6.08 2.18
C LEU A 390 2.87 -6.37 2.97
N ASN A 391 3.74 -7.27 2.48
CA ASN A 391 5.03 -7.53 3.12
C ASN A 391 5.93 -6.30 3.11
N ARG A 392 5.96 -5.52 2.02
CA ARG A 392 6.73 -4.28 1.96
C ARG A 392 6.13 -3.20 2.87
N LEU A 393 4.80 -3.10 2.90
CA LEU A 393 4.09 -2.22 3.84
C LEU A 393 4.44 -2.56 5.30
N LEU A 394 4.38 -3.84 5.67
CA LEU A 394 4.78 -4.31 6.99
C LEU A 394 6.25 -4.02 7.27
N SER A 395 7.15 -4.25 6.30
CA SER A 395 8.56 -3.92 6.47
C SER A 395 8.79 -2.42 6.70
N ALA A 396 8.00 -1.56 6.04
CA ALA A 396 8.06 -0.13 6.23
C ALA A 396 7.53 0.29 7.61
N GLN A 397 6.41 -0.29 8.07
CA GLN A 397 5.88 -0.04 9.42
C GLN A 397 6.82 -0.56 10.50
N HIS A 398 7.45 -1.73 10.32
CA HIS A 398 8.48 -2.23 11.22
C HIS A 398 9.73 -1.36 11.20
N PHE A 399 10.09 -0.78 10.06
CA PHE A 399 11.22 0.14 10.00
C PHE A 399 10.95 1.43 10.77
N LEU A 400 9.76 2.02 10.57
CA LEU A 400 9.34 3.26 11.21
C LEU A 400 8.89 3.06 12.66
N GLN A 401 8.64 1.82 13.10
CA GLN A 401 7.99 1.48 14.37
C GLN A 401 6.60 2.13 14.54
N GLU A 402 5.99 2.60 13.44
CA GLU A 402 4.71 3.29 13.41
C GLU A 402 3.80 2.73 12.30
N GLY A 403 2.49 2.76 12.56
CA GLY A 403 1.45 2.45 11.58
C GLY A 403 1.18 3.60 10.62
N PHE A 404 0.41 3.34 9.56
CA PHE A 404 -0.08 4.39 8.68
C PHE A 404 -1.57 4.59 8.91
N ASN A 405 -2.02 5.82 9.15
CA ASN A 405 -3.43 6.15 9.40
C ASN A 405 -4.37 5.60 8.31
N SER A 406 -3.92 5.59 7.05
CA SER A 406 -4.70 5.00 5.94
C SER A 406 -4.86 3.49 6.02
N SER A 407 -3.87 2.78 6.60
CA SER A 407 -3.95 1.34 6.83
C SER A 407 -4.97 1.03 7.92
N ASP A 408 -4.99 1.80 9.00
CA ASP A 408 -5.95 1.62 10.10
C ASP A 408 -7.39 1.85 9.62
N ALA A 409 -7.61 2.97 8.91
CA ALA A 409 -8.90 3.30 8.31
C ALA A 409 -9.39 2.24 7.31
N PHE A 410 -8.46 1.61 6.59
CA PHE A 410 -8.74 0.46 5.73
C PHE A 410 -9.17 -0.76 6.58
N LEU A 411 -8.39 -1.13 7.60
CA LEU A 411 -8.64 -2.30 8.44
C LEU A 411 -10.01 -2.25 9.11
N PHE A 412 -10.40 -1.10 9.69
CA PHE A 412 -11.71 -0.94 10.33
C PHE A 412 -12.89 -1.24 9.39
N LYS A 413 -12.72 -0.94 8.09
CA LYS A 413 -13.75 -1.26 7.08
C LYS A 413 -13.62 -2.69 6.58
N PHE A 414 -12.40 -3.17 6.38
CA PHE A 414 -12.11 -4.48 5.83
C PHE A 414 -12.48 -5.62 6.77
N LEU A 415 -12.30 -5.46 8.08
CA LEU A 415 -12.67 -6.48 9.08
C LEU A 415 -14.14 -6.90 9.01
N ASN A 416 -15.04 -6.00 8.60
CA ASN A 416 -16.48 -6.28 8.49
C ASN A 416 -16.83 -7.18 7.29
N VAL A 417 -15.93 -7.33 6.31
CA VAL A 417 -16.14 -8.13 5.09
C VAL A 417 -15.13 -9.25 4.93
N TRP A 418 -14.08 -9.27 5.76
CA TRP A 418 -13.03 -10.28 5.72
C TRP A 418 -13.53 -11.60 6.30
N ASP A 419 -13.17 -12.71 5.67
CA ASP A 419 -13.56 -14.07 6.06
C ASP A 419 -12.52 -14.77 6.95
N GLY A 420 -11.41 -14.10 7.28
CA GLY A 420 -10.31 -14.66 8.08
C GLY A 420 -9.30 -15.53 7.30
N SER A 421 -9.51 -15.75 5.99
CA SER A 421 -8.69 -16.65 5.18
C SER A 421 -7.65 -15.91 4.32
N LEU A 422 -8.06 -14.82 3.67
CA LEU A 422 -7.23 -14.08 2.73
C LEU A 422 -6.03 -13.40 3.42
N LEU A 423 -4.81 -13.72 3.00
CA LEU A 423 -3.54 -13.10 3.45
C LEU A 423 -3.44 -12.95 4.98
N ARG A 424 -3.95 -13.95 5.71
CA ARG A 424 -4.12 -13.92 7.17
C ARG A 424 -2.89 -13.44 7.94
N PRO A 425 -1.66 -13.95 7.71
CA PRO A 425 -0.48 -13.49 8.46
C PRO A 425 -0.22 -11.99 8.25
N GLN A 426 -0.41 -11.50 7.02
CA GLN A 426 -0.17 -10.10 6.68
C GLN A 426 -1.23 -9.19 7.30
N ILE A 427 -2.51 -9.57 7.24
CA ILE A 427 -3.60 -8.79 7.83
C ILE A 427 -3.48 -8.74 9.35
N LEU A 428 -3.19 -9.86 10.00
CA LEU A 428 -2.91 -9.89 11.45
C LEU A 428 -1.66 -9.07 11.79
N GLY A 429 -0.63 -9.12 10.95
CA GLY A 429 0.55 -8.25 11.08
C GLY A 429 0.18 -6.77 11.08
N LEU A 430 -0.67 -6.33 10.15
CA LEU A 430 -1.12 -4.93 10.08
C LEU A 430 -2.01 -4.55 11.27
N LEU A 431 -2.91 -5.44 11.69
CA LEU A 431 -3.75 -5.24 12.88
C LEU A 431 -2.90 -5.04 14.14
N SER A 432 -1.79 -5.76 14.25
CA SER A 432 -0.87 -5.60 15.38
C SER A 432 -0.17 -4.24 15.43
N ASN A 433 -0.21 -3.43 14.36
CA ASN A 433 0.40 -2.10 14.27
C ASN A 433 -0.60 -0.96 14.56
N ILE A 434 -1.87 -1.27 14.83
CA ILE A 434 -2.88 -0.23 15.09
C ILE A 434 -2.51 0.54 16.37
N PRO A 435 -2.49 1.89 16.34
CA PRO A 435 -2.23 2.71 17.51
C PRO A 435 -3.36 2.61 18.54
N VAL A 436 -3.15 3.14 19.74
CA VAL A 436 -4.18 3.09 20.79
C VAL A 436 -5.44 3.84 20.36
N ILE A 437 -6.58 3.14 20.39
CA ILE A 437 -7.90 3.69 20.10
C ILE A 437 -8.61 3.99 21.42
N PRO A 438 -9.36 5.10 21.55
CA PRO A 438 -10.19 5.35 22.72
C PRO A 438 -11.15 4.18 23.01
N SER A 439 -11.31 3.85 24.29
CA SER A 439 -12.16 2.75 24.78
C SER A 439 -13.61 2.83 24.29
N SER A 440 -14.12 4.03 23.99
CA SER A 440 -15.46 4.25 23.44
C SER A 440 -15.64 3.75 22.01
N GLN A 441 -14.57 3.68 21.23
CA GLN A 441 -14.61 3.35 19.79
C GLN A 441 -14.02 1.97 19.48
N ILE A 442 -13.05 1.49 20.28
CA ILE A 442 -12.33 0.24 20.04
C ILE A 442 -13.26 -0.97 19.87
N LYS A 443 -14.36 -0.98 20.64
CA LYS A 443 -15.31 -2.10 20.62
C LYS A 443 -15.96 -2.27 19.25
N ALA A 444 -16.55 -1.20 18.72
CA ALA A 444 -17.28 -1.23 17.46
C ALA A 444 -16.35 -1.39 16.24
N LEU A 445 -15.13 -0.84 16.31
CA LEU A 445 -14.20 -0.84 15.18
C LEU A 445 -13.37 -2.12 15.07
N LEU A 446 -13.02 -2.74 16.20
CA LEU A 446 -12.12 -3.90 16.23
C LEU A 446 -12.74 -5.11 16.93
N PHE A 447 -13.26 -4.94 18.15
CA PHE A 447 -13.60 -6.10 18.98
C PHE A 447 -14.79 -6.89 18.45
N ASP A 448 -15.86 -6.21 18.04
CA ASP A 448 -17.07 -6.90 17.56
C ASP A 448 -16.77 -7.71 16.27
N PRO A 449 -16.10 -7.17 15.24
CA PRO A 449 -15.70 -7.95 14.06
C PRO A 449 -14.74 -9.11 14.38
N LEU A 450 -13.72 -8.86 15.22
CA LEU A 450 -12.74 -9.89 15.57
C LEU A 450 -13.36 -11.01 16.41
N MET A 451 -14.33 -10.69 17.26
CA MET A 451 -15.07 -11.67 18.05
C MET A 451 -15.87 -12.62 17.15
N GLN A 452 -16.56 -12.08 16.14
CA GLN A 452 -17.30 -12.90 15.17
C GLN A 452 -16.38 -13.86 14.40
N LEU A 453 -15.23 -13.35 13.95
CA LEU A 453 -14.22 -14.17 13.28
C LEU A 453 -13.64 -15.24 14.22
N PHE A 454 -13.33 -14.89 15.46
CA PHE A 454 -12.75 -15.82 16.43
C PHE A 454 -13.65 -17.03 16.65
N PHE A 455 -14.96 -16.85 16.85
CA PHE A 455 -15.87 -17.96 17.14
C PHE A 455 -16.18 -18.87 15.95
N THR A 456 -16.09 -18.34 14.73
CA THR A 456 -16.38 -19.08 13.49
C THR A 456 -15.15 -19.75 12.87
N SER A 457 -13.96 -19.44 13.37
CA SER A 457 -12.69 -19.87 12.77
C SER A 457 -12.03 -21.07 13.46
N SER A 458 -11.02 -21.63 12.79
CA SER A 458 -10.19 -22.73 13.28
C SER A 458 -9.35 -22.37 14.52
N LEU A 459 -8.93 -23.40 15.27
CA LEU A 459 -7.96 -23.29 16.37
C LEU A 459 -6.71 -22.48 16.01
N PHE A 460 -6.14 -22.69 14.82
CA PHE A 460 -4.94 -21.97 14.37
C PHE A 460 -5.19 -20.47 14.14
N PHE A 461 -6.38 -20.11 13.66
CA PHE A 461 -6.77 -18.70 13.55
C PHE A 461 -6.94 -18.09 14.94
N LYS A 462 -7.58 -18.81 15.87
CA LYS A 462 -7.73 -18.37 17.27
C LYS A 462 -6.38 -18.09 17.91
N CYS A 463 -5.41 -19.00 17.75
CA CYS A 463 -4.03 -18.80 18.23
C CYS A 463 -3.38 -17.56 17.60
N GLY A 464 -3.42 -17.44 16.26
CA GLY A 464 -2.86 -16.30 15.55
C GLY A 464 -3.50 -14.96 15.91
N LEU A 465 -4.80 -14.95 16.25
CA LEU A 465 -5.46 -13.75 16.74
C LEU A 465 -5.00 -13.37 18.14
N ILE A 466 -4.88 -14.33 19.06
CA ILE A 466 -4.34 -14.08 20.41
C ILE A 466 -2.90 -13.55 20.32
N GLU A 467 -2.07 -14.15 19.46
CA GLU A 467 -0.71 -13.67 19.17
C GLU A 467 -0.71 -12.23 18.61
N CYS A 468 -1.58 -11.93 17.64
CA CYS A 468 -1.75 -10.59 17.09
C CYS A 468 -2.11 -9.56 18.17
N LEU A 469 -3.06 -9.90 19.06
CA LEU A 469 -3.49 -9.02 20.15
C LEU A 469 -2.40 -8.86 21.22
N ASN A 470 -1.57 -9.89 21.46
CA ASN A 470 -0.39 -9.79 22.31
C ASN A 470 0.65 -8.84 21.72
N HIS A 471 0.95 -8.95 20.43
CA HIS A 471 1.86 -8.02 19.75
C HIS A 471 1.36 -6.58 19.76
N MET A 472 0.04 -6.38 19.60
CA MET A 472 -0.59 -5.06 19.72
C MET A 472 -0.42 -4.50 21.14
N LEU A 473 -0.73 -5.28 22.17
CA LEU A 473 -0.54 -4.90 23.57
C LEU A 473 0.93 -4.54 23.85
N LEU A 474 1.88 -5.37 23.41
CA LEU A 474 3.30 -5.15 23.61
C LEU A 474 3.76 -3.82 23.00
N LYS A 475 3.31 -3.48 21.78
CA LYS A 475 3.64 -2.20 21.15
C LYS A 475 3.04 -1.01 21.87
N TRP A 476 1.78 -1.12 22.33
CA TRP A 476 1.16 -0.07 23.12
C TRP A 476 1.93 0.19 24.41
N LEU A 477 2.28 -0.87 25.14
CA LEU A 477 3.05 -0.76 26.39
C LEU A 477 4.47 -0.24 26.15
N THR A 478 5.13 -0.68 25.07
CA THR A 478 6.48 -0.23 24.71
C THR A 478 6.46 1.26 24.34
N TRP A 479 5.48 1.68 23.53
CA TRP A 479 5.26 3.09 23.20
C TRP A 479 5.08 3.92 24.47
N HIS A 480 4.18 3.51 25.38
CA HIS A 480 4.03 4.19 26.67
C HIS A 480 5.35 4.27 27.43
N SER A 481 6.09 3.16 27.55
CA SER A 481 7.35 3.16 28.32
C SER A 481 8.44 4.05 27.75
N ALA A 482 8.49 4.21 26.42
CA ALA A 482 9.48 5.05 25.75
C ALA A 482 9.15 6.54 25.94
N TYR A 483 7.88 6.91 25.79
CA TYR A 483 7.45 8.31 25.84
C TYR A 483 7.10 8.80 27.26
N ALA A 484 6.81 7.92 28.22
CA ALA A 484 6.56 8.29 29.61
C ALA A 484 7.84 8.68 30.39
N LEU A 485 9.03 8.43 29.83
CA LEU A 485 10.33 8.81 30.42
C LEU A 485 10.79 10.23 30.03
N GLU A 486 10.14 10.86 29.06
CA GLU A 486 10.37 12.25 28.69
C GLU A 486 9.44 13.13 29.54
N ASP A 487 9.95 13.56 30.70
CA ASP A 487 9.25 14.27 31.78
C ASP A 487 8.16 15.30 31.36
N ASP A 488 7.03 15.29 32.08
CA ASP A 488 6.08 16.41 32.27
C ASP A 488 5.33 16.99 31.05
N LEU A 489 5.07 16.20 30.00
CA LEU A 489 4.05 16.57 29.02
C LEU A 489 2.74 15.83 29.30
N ASP A 490 1.67 16.62 29.50
CA ASP A 490 0.34 16.20 29.10
C ASP A 490 0.48 15.35 27.83
N ILE A 491 -0.03 14.12 27.83
CA ILE A 491 -0.07 13.24 26.66
C ILE A 491 -1.08 13.86 25.65
N SER A 492 -0.87 15.10 25.23
CA SER A 492 -1.35 15.59 23.95
C SER A 492 -0.42 14.94 22.94
N LEU A 493 -0.88 13.84 22.38
CA LEU A 493 -0.28 13.10 21.28
C LEU A 493 0.06 14.05 20.13
N ASN A 494 1.22 14.70 20.19
CA ASN A 494 1.71 15.63 19.17
C ASN A 494 2.52 14.94 18.06
N SER A 495 2.49 13.60 18.01
CA SER A 495 3.09 12.81 16.95
C SER A 495 2.00 12.09 16.14
N HIS A 496 1.48 12.75 15.09
CA HIS A 496 0.77 12.20 13.92
C HIS A 496 -0.45 11.24 14.12
N THR A 497 -0.80 10.86 15.34
CA THR A 497 -2.06 10.20 15.69
C THR A 497 -3.09 11.28 15.96
N SER A 498 -4.15 11.33 15.16
CA SER A 498 -5.19 12.37 15.19
C SER A 498 -6.07 12.41 16.45
N ILE A 499 -5.70 11.69 17.52
CA ILE A 499 -6.50 11.52 18.72
C ILE A 499 -5.62 11.90 19.92
N ASN A 500 -5.92 12.99 20.62
CA ASN A 500 -5.30 13.28 21.91
C ASN A 500 -5.89 12.32 22.96
N ILE A 501 -5.07 11.42 23.52
CA ILE A 501 -5.48 10.47 24.55
C ILE A 501 -4.77 10.80 25.86
N THR A 502 -5.53 11.03 26.92
CA THR A 502 -4.95 11.21 28.25
C THR A 502 -4.36 9.90 28.76
N LEU A 503 -3.47 9.95 29.75
CA LEU A 503 -2.95 8.74 30.41
C LEU A 503 -4.07 7.84 30.95
N SER A 504 -5.15 8.44 31.47
CA SER A 504 -6.34 7.70 31.90
C SER A 504 -7.03 7.00 30.74
N GLY A 505 -7.21 7.69 29.60
CA GLY A 505 -7.80 7.10 28.40
C GLY A 505 -6.95 5.96 27.83
N PHE A 506 -5.62 6.11 27.85
CA PHE A 506 -4.69 5.05 27.46
C PHE A 506 -4.84 3.81 28.36
N LYS A 507 -4.84 4.01 29.69
CA LYS A 507 -5.04 2.95 30.67
C LYS A 507 -6.37 2.22 30.45
N ASP A 508 -7.45 2.96 30.20
CA ASP A 508 -8.78 2.38 29.96
C ASP A 508 -8.79 1.54 28.67
N SER A 509 -8.15 2.00 27.60
CA SER A 509 -8.02 1.24 26.35
C SER A 509 -7.20 -0.04 26.51
N VAL A 510 -6.08 0.01 27.24
CA VAL A 510 -5.28 -1.19 27.57
C VAL A 510 -6.11 -2.17 28.41
N MET A 511 -6.84 -1.67 29.41
CA MET A 511 -7.70 -2.49 30.26
C MET A 511 -8.81 -3.18 29.45
N GLU A 512 -9.48 -2.46 28.55
CA GLU A 512 -10.54 -3.00 27.70
C GLU A 512 -10.00 -4.06 26.71
N LEU A 513 -8.77 -3.90 26.20
CA LEU A 513 -8.07 -4.92 25.42
C LEU A 513 -7.80 -6.19 26.25
N VAL A 514 -7.24 -6.06 27.45
CA VAL A 514 -6.96 -7.21 28.31
C VAL A 514 -8.25 -7.95 28.70
N HIS A 515 -9.32 -7.22 29.00
CA HIS A 515 -10.63 -7.81 29.28
C HIS A 515 -11.24 -8.49 28.04
N PHE A 516 -11.11 -7.89 26.87
CA PHE A 516 -11.55 -8.50 25.62
C PHE A 516 -10.82 -9.82 25.33
N VAL A 517 -9.48 -9.83 25.42
CA VAL A 517 -8.70 -11.06 25.26
C VAL A 517 -9.05 -12.08 26.35
N GLY A 518 -9.26 -11.66 27.59
CA GLY A 518 -9.70 -12.55 28.67
C GLY A 518 -11.05 -13.24 28.39
N ARG A 519 -12.00 -12.52 27.77
CA ARG A 519 -13.27 -13.10 27.30
C ARG A 519 -13.05 -14.10 26.17
N LEU A 520 -12.26 -13.75 25.15
CA LEU A 520 -11.93 -14.65 24.04
C LEU A 520 -11.20 -15.90 24.51
N ALA A 521 -10.25 -15.75 25.44
CA ALA A 521 -9.48 -16.84 26.01
C ALA A 521 -10.36 -17.81 26.80
N SER A 522 -11.22 -17.29 27.69
CA SER A 522 -12.12 -18.12 28.50
C SER A 522 -13.10 -18.91 27.62
N LEU A 523 -13.73 -18.24 26.65
CA LEU A 523 -14.69 -18.89 25.75
C LEU A 523 -14.00 -19.79 24.73
N GLY A 524 -12.83 -19.38 24.23
CA GLY A 524 -12.03 -20.16 23.27
C GLY A 524 -11.55 -21.48 23.86
N LEU A 525 -11.02 -21.46 25.10
CA LEU A 525 -10.63 -22.68 25.81
C LEU A 525 -11.83 -23.58 26.07
N GLN A 526 -13.00 -23.02 26.43
CA GLN A 526 -14.21 -23.82 26.61
C GLN A 526 -14.65 -24.50 25.31
N LEU A 527 -14.64 -23.77 24.19
CA LEU A 527 -15.07 -24.29 22.88
C LEU A 527 -14.14 -25.35 22.32
N GLU A 528 -12.83 -25.21 22.55
CA GLU A 528 -11.79 -26.11 22.02
C GLU A 528 -11.41 -27.23 23.01
N GLY A 529 -12.16 -27.40 24.11
CA GLY A 529 -11.89 -28.46 25.09
C GLY A 529 -10.57 -28.30 25.85
N CYS A 530 -10.19 -27.05 26.18
CA CYS A 530 -8.96 -26.68 26.87
C CYS A 530 -7.68 -27.15 26.15
N HIS A 531 -7.66 -27.03 24.82
CA HIS A 531 -6.52 -27.43 23.99
C HIS A 531 -5.21 -26.72 24.39
N SER A 532 -4.16 -27.49 24.71
CA SER A 532 -2.86 -26.97 25.21
C SER A 532 -2.19 -25.94 24.29
N LEU A 533 -2.30 -26.08 22.96
CA LEU A 533 -1.77 -25.09 22.02
C LEU A 533 -2.38 -23.70 22.24
N LEU A 534 -3.71 -23.60 22.27
CA LEU A 534 -4.39 -22.31 22.49
C LEU A 534 -4.07 -21.75 23.88
N LEU A 535 -4.01 -22.63 24.88
CA LEU A 535 -3.60 -22.26 26.23
C LEU A 535 -2.20 -21.64 26.24
N SER A 536 -1.23 -22.20 25.51
CA SER A 536 0.13 -21.64 25.40
C SER A 536 0.12 -20.20 24.88
N PHE A 537 -0.60 -19.91 23.79
CA PHE A 537 -0.71 -18.55 23.26
C PHE A 537 -1.41 -17.58 24.23
N ILE A 538 -2.40 -18.07 24.98
CA ILE A 538 -3.07 -17.28 26.01
C ILE A 538 -2.11 -16.98 27.18
N LEU A 539 -1.28 -17.94 27.58
CA LEU A 539 -0.26 -17.72 28.61
C LEU A 539 0.81 -16.73 28.13
N ASP A 540 1.19 -16.75 26.84
CA ASP A 540 2.12 -15.74 26.26
C ASP A 540 1.55 -14.33 26.42
N PHE A 541 0.23 -14.18 26.22
CA PHE A 541 -0.45 -12.91 26.44
C PHE A 541 -0.39 -12.48 27.91
N TYR A 542 -0.66 -13.38 28.86
CA TYR A 542 -0.65 -13.03 30.28
C TYR A 542 0.75 -12.85 30.88
N GLU A 543 1.80 -13.40 30.26
CA GLU A 543 3.19 -13.04 30.57
C GLU A 543 3.50 -11.59 30.21
N THR A 544 2.97 -11.08 29.09
CA THR A 544 3.06 -9.66 28.76
C THR A 544 2.23 -8.80 29.73
N VAL A 545 0.99 -9.22 30.02
CA VAL A 545 0.07 -8.47 30.91
C VAL A 545 0.63 -8.36 32.32
N CYS A 546 1.23 -9.43 32.85
CA CYS A 546 1.71 -9.41 34.22
C CYS A 546 2.81 -8.35 34.41
N ASP A 547 3.64 -8.09 33.40
CA ASP A 547 4.74 -7.12 33.43
C ASP A 547 4.34 -5.65 33.21
N THR A 548 3.06 -5.35 32.97
CA THR A 548 2.54 -4.00 32.69
C THR A 548 3.01 -2.93 33.69
N PHE A 549 3.04 -3.27 34.98
CA PHE A 549 3.36 -2.31 36.05
C PHE A 549 4.85 -1.97 36.15
N LEU A 550 5.70 -2.94 36.49
CA LEU A 550 7.12 -2.65 36.73
C LEU A 550 7.94 -2.46 35.47
N LYS A 551 7.65 -3.20 34.39
CA LYS A 551 8.47 -3.18 33.18
C LYS A 551 8.15 -1.99 32.28
N PHE A 552 6.86 -1.69 32.13
CA PHE A 552 6.39 -0.65 31.22
C PHE A 552 5.93 0.64 31.93
N GLY A 553 5.99 0.68 33.26
CA GLY A 553 5.67 1.85 34.07
C GLY A 553 4.19 2.23 34.06
N LEU A 554 3.29 1.41 33.52
CA LEU A 554 1.87 1.72 33.47
C LEU A 554 1.19 1.27 34.78
N PRO A 555 0.52 2.16 35.54
CA PRO A 555 -0.11 1.84 36.82
C PRO A 555 -1.42 1.05 36.67
N LEU A 556 -1.30 -0.15 36.12
CA LEU A 556 -2.37 -1.07 35.79
C LEU A 556 -1.93 -2.51 36.08
N VAL A 557 -2.75 -3.24 36.83
CA VAL A 557 -2.59 -4.67 37.07
C VAL A 557 -3.96 -5.33 36.87
N VAL A 558 -4.05 -6.22 35.89
CA VAL A 558 -5.27 -6.96 35.54
C VAL A 558 -4.98 -8.44 35.67
N MET A 559 -5.77 -9.15 36.49
CA MET A 559 -5.58 -10.58 36.71
C MET A 559 -6.10 -11.41 35.52
N PRO A 560 -5.53 -12.60 35.25
CA PRO A 560 -6.15 -13.55 34.34
C PRO A 560 -7.54 -13.95 34.84
N PRO A 561 -8.54 -14.07 33.95
CA PRO A 561 -9.88 -14.47 34.36
C PRO A 561 -9.88 -15.93 34.85
N PRO A 562 -10.89 -16.32 35.66
CA PRO A 562 -11.04 -17.70 36.13
C PRO A 562 -11.03 -18.74 35.00
N GLY A 563 -11.62 -18.40 33.84
CA GLY A 563 -11.67 -19.24 32.65
C GLY A 563 -10.32 -19.44 31.95
N VAL A 564 -9.25 -18.79 32.41
CA VAL A 564 -7.86 -19.04 31.97
C VAL A 564 -7.04 -19.63 33.11
N PHE A 565 -7.17 -19.07 34.31
CA PHE A 565 -6.41 -19.51 35.48
C PHE A 565 -6.64 -20.99 35.81
N TYR A 566 -7.90 -21.43 35.90
CA TYR A 566 -8.20 -22.82 36.26
C TYR A 566 -7.84 -23.82 35.15
N PRO A 567 -8.15 -23.57 33.85
CA PRO A 567 -7.65 -24.43 32.78
C PRO A 567 -6.13 -24.53 32.71
N ALA A 568 -5.40 -23.43 32.99
CA ALA A 568 -3.94 -23.47 33.06
C ALA A 568 -3.44 -24.35 34.21
N PHE A 569 -4.11 -24.30 35.36
CA PHE A 569 -3.77 -25.14 36.50
C PHE A 569 -4.06 -26.62 36.22
N PHE A 570 -5.25 -26.94 35.70
CA PHE A 570 -5.66 -28.31 35.41
C PHE A 570 -5.08 -28.89 34.12
N ALA A 571 -4.17 -28.17 33.46
CA ALA A 571 -3.49 -28.65 32.26
C ALA A 571 -2.73 -29.95 32.54
N ALA A 572 -2.77 -30.87 31.57
CA ALA A 572 -1.99 -32.10 31.63
C ALA A 572 -0.52 -31.88 31.23
N ASP A 573 -0.19 -30.73 30.65
CA ASP A 573 1.18 -30.39 30.29
C ASP A 573 1.87 -29.57 31.42
N PRO A 574 3.08 -29.96 31.84
CA PRO A 574 3.81 -29.30 32.93
C PRO A 574 4.23 -27.88 32.59
N VAL A 575 4.42 -27.59 31.31
CA VAL A 575 4.82 -26.27 30.82
C VAL A 575 3.74 -25.23 31.15
N SER A 576 2.45 -25.52 30.92
CA SER A 576 1.38 -24.59 31.27
C SER A 576 1.31 -24.29 32.76
N VAL A 577 1.53 -25.31 33.62
CA VAL A 577 1.51 -25.14 35.07
C VAL A 577 2.72 -24.32 35.56
N ASP A 578 3.91 -24.58 35.00
CA ASP A 578 5.12 -23.81 35.28
C ASP A 578 4.97 -22.34 34.88
N ARG A 579 4.44 -22.09 33.67
CA ARG A 579 4.16 -20.74 33.16
C ARG A 579 3.11 -20.01 34.00
N LEU A 580 2.05 -20.70 34.44
CA LEU A 580 1.09 -20.14 35.39
C LEU A 580 1.77 -19.74 36.70
N ALA A 581 2.66 -20.59 37.23
CA ALA A 581 3.42 -20.30 38.44
C ALA A 581 4.34 -19.08 38.24
N PHE A 582 5.01 -18.97 37.10
CA PHE A 582 5.79 -17.80 36.71
C PHE A 582 4.94 -16.53 36.67
N ILE A 583 3.80 -16.54 35.97
CA ILE A 583 2.88 -15.41 35.89
C ILE A 583 2.42 -14.96 37.28
N MET A 584 2.05 -15.91 38.14
CA MET A 584 1.64 -15.63 39.52
C MET A 584 2.78 -15.09 40.38
N HIS A 585 4.01 -15.58 40.18
CA HIS A 585 5.19 -15.01 40.82
C HIS A 585 5.40 -13.54 40.39
N ARG A 586 5.33 -13.24 39.10
CA ARG A 586 5.47 -11.86 38.57
C ARG A 586 4.39 -10.93 39.13
N TYR A 587 3.13 -11.35 39.15
CA TYR A 587 2.05 -10.58 39.79
C TYR A 587 2.35 -10.26 41.25
N LYS A 588 2.90 -11.22 42.02
CA LYS A 588 3.31 -10.96 43.41
C LYS A 588 4.34 -9.85 43.50
N VAL A 589 5.37 -9.88 42.65
CA VAL A 589 6.44 -8.88 42.62
C VAL A 589 5.87 -7.49 42.27
N ASN A 590 4.99 -7.42 41.27
CA ASN A 590 4.35 -6.18 40.85
C ASN A 590 3.44 -5.59 41.93
N LEU A 591 2.55 -6.40 42.51
CA LEU A 591 1.63 -5.98 43.57
C LEU A 591 2.35 -5.59 44.87
N THR A 592 3.42 -6.29 45.23
CA THR A 592 4.25 -5.93 46.39
C THR A 592 4.92 -4.58 46.17
N SER A 593 5.41 -4.32 44.97
CA SER A 593 6.06 -3.06 44.60
C SER A 593 5.06 -1.90 44.57
N ALA A 594 3.87 -2.13 44.00
CA ALA A 594 2.79 -1.15 44.02
C ALA A 594 2.38 -0.78 45.46
N LYS A 595 2.23 -1.77 46.35
CA LYS A 595 1.93 -1.53 47.77
C LYS A 595 3.06 -0.76 48.50
N ARG A 596 4.32 -0.89 48.06
CA ARG A 596 5.43 -0.10 48.59
C ARG A 596 5.39 1.34 48.09
N GLN A 597 5.13 1.55 46.80
CA GLN A 597 5.03 2.88 46.20
C GLN A 597 3.83 3.68 46.73
N GLU A 598 2.69 3.03 46.96
CA GLU A 598 1.50 3.64 47.59
C GLU A 598 1.79 4.20 49.00
N LYS A 599 2.77 3.62 49.72
CA LYS A 599 3.17 4.11 51.05
C LYS A 599 4.16 5.28 51.01
N VAL A 600 4.87 5.46 49.90
CA VAL A 600 5.94 6.47 49.76
C VAL A 600 5.41 7.75 49.12
N THR A 601 4.46 7.63 48.19
CA THR A 601 3.92 8.78 47.45
C THR A 601 2.41 8.83 47.69
N GLU A 602 1.91 9.82 48.46
CA GLU A 602 0.47 10.02 48.72
C GLU A 602 -0.37 10.29 47.44
N GLN A 603 0.30 10.54 46.31
CA GLN A 603 -0.29 10.70 44.97
C GLN A 603 -0.12 9.47 44.06
N ALA A 604 0.39 8.34 44.57
CA ALA A 604 0.57 7.13 43.75
C ALA A 604 -0.77 6.52 43.34
N PHE A 605 -0.82 6.06 42.09
CA PHE A 605 -1.96 5.38 41.50
C PHE A 605 -2.49 4.22 42.38
N HIS A 606 -3.74 4.30 42.80
CA HIS A 606 -4.37 3.24 43.60
C HIS A 606 -4.73 2.03 42.72
N ILE A 607 -4.08 0.89 42.99
CA ILE A 607 -4.54 -0.41 42.48
C ILE A 607 -5.78 -0.81 43.26
N SER A 608 -6.78 -1.37 42.57
CA SER A 608 -8.04 -1.75 43.19
C SER A 608 -7.83 -2.80 44.30
N ARG A 609 -8.54 -2.66 45.42
CA ARG A 609 -8.54 -3.68 46.49
C ARG A 609 -9.06 -5.04 45.98
N GLN A 610 -9.89 -5.03 44.94
CA GLN A 610 -10.41 -6.24 44.31
C GLN A 610 -9.30 -7.05 43.65
N THR A 611 -8.38 -6.39 42.92
CA THR A 611 -7.22 -7.04 42.28
C THR A 611 -6.36 -7.79 43.30
N PHE A 612 -6.10 -7.19 44.48
CA PHE A 612 -5.37 -7.87 45.55
C PHE A 612 -6.13 -9.07 46.14
N ARG A 613 -7.45 -8.97 46.29
CA ARG A 613 -8.29 -10.08 46.76
C ARG A 613 -8.28 -11.25 45.77
N GLU A 614 -8.42 -10.95 44.48
CA GLU A 614 -8.35 -11.94 43.39
C GLU A 614 -6.98 -12.63 43.35
N PHE A 615 -5.89 -11.86 43.43
CA PHE A 615 -4.53 -12.41 43.52
C PHE A 615 -4.34 -13.33 44.73
N ASN A 616 -4.73 -12.87 45.93
CA ASN A 616 -4.58 -13.67 47.14
C ASN A 616 -5.39 -14.98 47.03
N ARG A 617 -6.58 -14.93 46.43
CA ARG A 617 -7.40 -16.12 46.18
C ARG A 617 -6.67 -17.15 45.29
N TYR A 618 -6.11 -16.71 44.17
CA TYR A 618 -5.35 -17.57 43.26
C TYR A 618 -4.07 -18.10 43.89
N GLN A 619 -3.36 -17.28 44.65
CA GLN A 619 -2.16 -17.70 45.37
C GLN A 619 -2.48 -18.79 46.40
N VAL A 620 -3.53 -18.59 47.21
CA VAL A 620 -3.97 -19.58 48.21
C VAL A 620 -4.39 -20.88 47.53
N PHE A 621 -5.13 -20.80 46.42
CA PHE A 621 -5.53 -21.98 45.65
C PHE A 621 -4.33 -22.79 45.16
N LEU A 622 -3.37 -22.15 44.49
CA LEU A 622 -2.17 -22.84 43.97
C LEU A 622 -1.36 -23.51 45.07
N VAL A 623 -1.11 -22.81 46.19
CA VAL A 623 -0.34 -23.36 47.31
C VAL A 623 -1.11 -24.52 47.96
N ASN A 624 -2.42 -24.38 48.15
CA ASN A 624 -3.21 -25.43 48.78
C ASN A 624 -3.27 -26.70 47.92
N CYS A 625 -3.41 -26.58 46.61
CA CYS A 625 -3.45 -27.72 45.71
C CYS A 625 -2.05 -28.35 45.54
N LEU A 626 -1.04 -27.58 45.11
CA LEU A 626 0.28 -28.10 44.77
C LEU A 626 1.08 -28.57 45.99
N TRP A 627 0.96 -27.87 47.13
CA TRP A 627 1.79 -28.12 48.32
C TRP A 627 1.04 -28.77 49.46
N ASN A 628 -0.14 -28.26 49.83
CA ASN A 628 -0.88 -28.76 51.00
C ASN A 628 -1.76 -29.99 50.69
N SER A 629 -1.80 -30.45 49.44
CA SER A 629 -2.65 -31.57 49.00
C SER A 629 -4.12 -31.39 49.36
N ASN A 630 -4.62 -30.15 49.33
CA ASN A 630 -5.98 -29.83 49.75
C ASN A 630 -6.69 -28.89 48.77
N MET A 631 -7.43 -29.46 47.83
CA MET A 631 -8.32 -28.70 46.94
C MET A 631 -9.61 -28.21 47.63
N CYS A 632 -10.04 -28.86 48.72
CA CYS A 632 -11.31 -28.59 49.41
C CYS A 632 -11.08 -27.77 50.68
N TYR A 633 -10.87 -26.47 50.51
CA TYR A 633 -10.82 -25.52 51.62
C TYR A 633 -12.05 -24.60 51.63
N PRO A 634 -12.45 -24.05 52.79
CA PRO A 634 -13.73 -23.34 52.95
C PRO A 634 -13.95 -22.18 51.97
N GLU A 635 -12.87 -21.55 51.51
CA GLU A 635 -12.87 -20.37 50.65
C GLU A 635 -12.65 -20.68 49.14
N ALA A 636 -12.66 -21.97 48.75
CA ALA A 636 -12.51 -22.36 47.34
C ALA A 636 -13.77 -22.04 46.52
N GLU A 637 -13.62 -21.26 45.44
CA GLU A 637 -14.72 -20.92 44.50
C GLU A 637 -15.11 -22.09 43.59
N VAL A 638 -14.12 -22.87 43.14
CA VAL A 638 -14.37 -24.05 42.30
C VAL A 638 -14.68 -25.22 43.23
N ARG A 639 -15.92 -25.27 43.70
CA ARG A 639 -16.49 -26.47 44.30
C ARG A 639 -17.21 -27.23 43.20
N LEU A 640 -16.58 -28.30 42.74
CA LEU A 640 -17.31 -29.33 42.01
C LEU A 640 -18.37 -29.89 42.96
N SER A 641 -19.59 -30.15 42.46
CA SER A 641 -20.62 -30.75 43.31
C SER A 641 -20.12 -32.12 43.79
N ASP A 642 -20.42 -32.45 45.05
CA ASP A 642 -20.02 -33.73 45.64
C ASP A 642 -20.57 -34.92 44.82
N GLU A 643 -21.70 -34.71 44.13
CA GLU A 643 -22.30 -35.66 43.18
C GLU A 643 -21.43 -35.89 41.92
N LEU A 644 -20.87 -34.84 41.32
CA LEU A 644 -19.97 -34.95 40.15
C LEU A 644 -18.63 -35.57 40.55
N LEU A 645 -18.14 -35.26 41.75
CA LEU A 645 -16.91 -35.84 42.29
C LEU A 645 -17.09 -37.33 42.58
N ALA A 646 -18.24 -37.74 43.13
CA ALA A 646 -18.57 -39.15 43.33
C ALA A 646 -18.64 -39.92 42.00
N GLN A 647 -19.14 -39.29 40.93
CA GLN A 647 -19.18 -39.88 39.59
C GLN A 647 -17.79 -40.09 38.97
N SER A 648 -16.77 -39.34 39.41
CA SER A 648 -15.40 -39.48 38.88
C SER A 648 -14.71 -40.79 39.27
N GLY A 649 -15.17 -41.46 40.34
CA GLY A 649 -14.57 -42.70 40.84
C GLY A 649 -13.15 -42.56 41.41
N VAL A 650 -12.61 -41.33 41.55
CA VAL A 650 -11.25 -41.11 42.05
C VAL A 650 -11.23 -41.04 43.58
N PRO A 651 -10.54 -41.97 44.28
CA PRO A 651 -10.42 -41.92 45.73
C PRO A 651 -9.54 -40.74 46.16
N GLN A 652 -10.00 -39.99 47.17
CA GLN A 652 -9.28 -38.84 47.76
C GLN A 652 -8.83 -37.79 46.73
N PHE A 653 -9.75 -37.36 45.86
CA PHE A 653 -9.47 -36.41 44.78
C PHE A 653 -8.72 -35.13 45.23
N SER A 654 -8.99 -34.66 46.45
CA SER A 654 -8.39 -33.44 47.01
C SER A 654 -6.86 -33.51 47.11
N THR A 655 -6.30 -34.72 47.19
CA THR A 655 -4.86 -34.99 47.31
C THR A 655 -4.17 -35.30 45.98
N ARG A 656 -4.93 -35.40 44.88
CA ARG A 656 -4.42 -35.82 43.56
C ARG A 656 -3.84 -34.70 42.71
N PHE A 657 -3.91 -33.46 43.17
CA PHE A 657 -3.33 -32.28 42.51
C PHE A 657 -2.09 -31.74 43.23
N ASP A 658 -1.50 -32.53 44.14
CA ASP A 658 -0.18 -32.22 44.71
C ASP A 658 0.92 -32.36 43.65
N LEU A 659 2.11 -31.81 43.88
CA LEU A 659 3.21 -31.85 42.90
C LEU A 659 3.62 -33.26 42.44
N ILE A 660 3.29 -34.32 43.20
CA ILE A 660 3.64 -35.70 42.86
C ILE A 660 2.58 -36.33 41.96
N HIS A 661 1.31 -36.08 42.28
CA HIS A 661 0.16 -36.74 41.67
C HIS A 661 -0.52 -35.90 40.60
N HIS A 662 -0.17 -34.61 40.49
CA HIS A 662 -0.71 -33.71 39.48
C HIS A 662 -0.55 -34.34 38.08
N PRO A 663 -1.58 -34.35 37.23
CA PRO A 663 -1.51 -34.96 35.90
C PRO A 663 -0.29 -34.50 35.08
N ALA A 664 0.11 -33.24 35.26
CA ALA A 664 1.27 -32.64 34.62
C ALA A 664 2.64 -33.16 35.10
N PHE A 665 2.76 -33.59 36.36
CA PHE A 665 4.04 -33.93 37.00
C PHE A 665 4.17 -35.42 37.35
N VAL A 666 3.10 -36.20 37.25
CA VAL A 666 3.09 -37.63 37.61
C VAL A 666 4.11 -38.45 36.83
N SER A 667 4.36 -38.12 35.56
CA SER A 667 5.40 -38.77 34.74
C SER A 667 6.82 -38.49 35.29
N TYR A 668 7.07 -37.28 35.76
CA TYR A 668 8.33 -36.89 36.40
C TYR A 668 8.49 -37.53 37.78
N ALA A 669 7.39 -37.67 38.53
CA ALA A 669 7.40 -38.40 39.80
C ALA A 669 7.77 -39.88 39.61
N LEU A 670 7.21 -40.53 38.57
CA LEU A 670 7.54 -41.92 38.23
C LEU A 670 9.00 -42.07 37.80
N ASP A 671 9.50 -41.20 36.92
CA ASP A 671 10.90 -41.24 36.48
C ASP A 671 11.88 -41.00 37.66
N PHE A 672 11.57 -40.03 38.53
CA PHE A 672 12.32 -39.81 39.75
C PHE A 672 12.31 -41.04 40.67
N HIS A 673 11.15 -41.65 40.88
CA HIS A 673 11.04 -42.86 41.69
C HIS A 673 11.88 -44.02 41.12
N HIS A 674 11.88 -44.21 39.79
CA HIS A 674 12.73 -45.22 39.15
C HIS A 674 14.22 -44.95 39.32
N LYS A 675 14.64 -43.67 39.29
CA LYS A 675 16.04 -43.27 39.52
C LYS A 675 16.47 -43.49 40.97
N CYS A 676 15.60 -43.21 41.94
CA CYS A 676 15.91 -43.36 43.36
C CYS A 676 15.77 -44.80 43.89
N TRP A 677 14.86 -45.60 43.32
CA TRP A 677 14.60 -46.99 43.73
C TRP A 677 14.52 -47.96 42.55
N PRO A 678 15.64 -48.23 41.85
CA PRO A 678 15.66 -49.07 40.64
C PRO A 678 15.23 -50.53 40.88
N GLY A 679 15.27 -51.02 42.13
CA GLY A 679 14.90 -52.40 42.50
C GLY A 679 13.44 -52.61 42.91
N ARG A 680 12.61 -51.57 43.04
CA ARG A 680 11.20 -51.69 43.45
C ARG A 680 10.30 -51.82 42.21
N LYS A 681 9.55 -52.93 42.13
CA LYS A 681 8.55 -53.17 41.06
C LYS A 681 7.20 -52.49 41.31
N GLU A 682 6.86 -52.21 42.58
CA GLU A 682 5.66 -51.45 42.94
C GLU A 682 6.00 -49.96 43.06
N THR A 683 5.31 -49.12 42.31
CA THR A 683 5.47 -47.66 42.30
C THR A 683 4.62 -47.03 43.41
N ASP A 684 5.15 -46.98 44.63
CA ASP A 684 4.56 -46.18 45.71
C ASP A 684 5.09 -44.75 45.66
N LEU A 685 4.35 -43.87 44.97
CA LEU A 685 4.69 -42.45 44.86
C LEU A 685 4.64 -41.71 46.21
N ASN A 686 3.98 -42.26 47.23
CA ASN A 686 3.97 -41.64 48.56
C ASN A 686 5.32 -41.73 49.26
N SER A 687 6.22 -42.62 48.82
CA SER A 687 7.61 -42.67 49.30
C SER A 687 8.36 -41.36 49.07
N ILE A 688 7.98 -40.58 48.05
CA ILE A 688 8.55 -39.26 47.73
C ILE A 688 8.16 -38.22 48.80
N LYS A 689 7.04 -38.39 49.51
CA LYS A 689 6.58 -37.44 50.55
C LYS A 689 7.45 -37.44 51.82
N GLN A 690 8.41 -38.35 51.93
CA GLN A 690 9.39 -38.36 53.02
C GLN A 690 10.34 -37.16 52.91
N THR A 691 10.80 -36.61 54.05
CA THR A 691 11.48 -35.31 54.11
C THR A 691 12.72 -35.20 53.22
N LYS A 692 13.57 -36.24 53.17
CA LYS A 692 14.78 -36.27 52.32
C LYS A 692 14.43 -36.49 50.84
N PRO A 693 13.68 -37.54 50.45
CA PRO A 693 13.22 -37.71 49.06
C PRO A 693 12.45 -36.54 48.46
N TRP A 694 11.66 -35.84 49.28
CA TRP A 694 10.91 -34.66 48.85
C TRP A 694 11.83 -33.52 48.40
N SER A 695 12.88 -33.23 49.18
CA SER A 695 13.86 -32.20 48.82
C SER A 695 14.59 -32.51 47.51
N TRP A 696 14.98 -33.77 47.32
CA TRP A 696 15.60 -34.25 46.08
C TRP A 696 14.64 -34.22 44.90
N TYR A 697 13.35 -34.49 45.13
CA TYR A 697 12.35 -34.42 44.07
C TYR A 697 12.12 -32.98 43.60
N LEU A 698 12.09 -32.01 44.51
CA LEU A 698 11.99 -30.59 44.15
C LEU A 698 13.22 -30.13 43.38
N GLU A 699 14.41 -30.48 43.84
CA GLU A 699 15.65 -30.19 43.12
C GLU A 699 15.65 -30.84 41.73
N TYR A 700 15.21 -32.10 41.64
CA TYR A 700 15.04 -32.80 40.37
C TYR A 700 14.12 -32.04 39.42
N LEU A 701 12.92 -31.64 39.86
CA LEU A 701 12.00 -30.84 39.04
C LEU A 701 12.65 -29.53 38.57
N PHE A 702 13.40 -28.84 39.43
CA PHE A 702 14.09 -27.61 39.04
C PHE A 702 15.22 -27.85 38.02
N THR A 703 15.93 -28.99 38.11
CA THR A 703 16.92 -29.35 37.07
C THR A 703 16.29 -29.66 35.70
N GLN A 704 14.98 -29.92 35.65
CA GLN A 704 14.26 -30.13 34.38
C GLN A 704 13.83 -28.81 33.70
N GLY A 705 14.15 -27.64 34.28
CA GLY A 705 13.84 -26.33 33.69
C GLY A 705 12.52 -25.71 34.14
N PHE A 706 11.91 -26.20 35.23
CA PHE A 706 10.70 -25.61 35.84
C PHE A 706 11.04 -24.42 36.76
N ASP A 707 11.58 -23.36 36.16
CA ASP A 707 12.02 -22.16 36.87
C ASP A 707 10.85 -21.32 37.39
N GLY A 708 9.72 -21.27 36.67
CA GLY A 708 8.52 -20.57 37.12
C GLY A 708 7.96 -21.12 38.43
N LEU A 709 7.91 -22.44 38.52
CA LEU A 709 7.51 -23.17 39.72
C LEU A 709 8.49 -22.94 40.88
N LYS A 710 9.80 -22.96 40.59
CA LYS A 710 10.86 -22.67 41.57
C LYS A 710 10.68 -21.29 42.19
N ASP A 711 10.55 -20.26 41.36
CA ASP A 711 10.40 -18.88 41.79
C ASP A 711 9.10 -18.67 42.59
N PHE A 712 8.01 -19.32 42.17
CA PHE A 712 6.75 -19.27 42.88
C PHE A 712 6.86 -19.91 44.28
N LEU A 713 7.38 -21.12 44.38
CA LEU A 713 7.46 -21.86 45.66
C LEU A 713 8.39 -21.15 46.66
N GLN A 714 9.58 -20.72 46.24
CA GLN A 714 10.54 -20.03 47.11
C GLN A 714 9.98 -18.72 47.69
N ASN A 715 9.17 -18.02 46.92
CA ASN A 715 8.60 -16.72 47.33
C ASN A 715 7.30 -16.83 48.12
N ASN A 716 6.59 -17.96 48.06
CA ASN A 716 5.31 -18.14 48.75
C ASN A 716 5.40 -19.06 49.99
N ILE A 717 6.39 -19.96 50.04
CA ILE A 717 6.58 -20.91 51.14
C ILE A 717 7.76 -20.47 52.03
N SER A 718 7.67 -20.75 53.33
CA SER A 718 8.69 -20.38 54.33
C SER A 718 9.95 -21.25 54.23
N ARG A 719 11.15 -20.63 54.21
CA ARG A 719 12.47 -21.29 54.04
C ARG A 719 12.75 -22.43 55.03
N ARG A 720 12.16 -22.41 56.23
CA ARG A 720 12.32 -23.49 57.24
C ARG A 720 11.85 -24.87 56.74
N VAL A 721 11.01 -24.92 55.70
CA VAL A 721 10.51 -26.16 55.09
C VAL A 721 11.36 -26.60 53.88
N MET A 722 12.08 -25.68 53.22
CA MET A 722 12.89 -25.96 52.03
C MET A 722 14.32 -26.45 52.36
N ILE A 723 14.84 -26.14 53.56
CA ILE A 723 16.24 -26.44 53.98
C ILE A 723 16.24 -27.08 55.38
N GLY A 724 15.29 -27.95 55.69
CA GLY A 724 15.26 -28.69 56.95
C GLY A 724 16.22 -29.89 56.91
N GLY A 725 17.53 -29.64 56.81
CA GLY A 725 18.50 -30.71 56.61
C GLY A 725 19.96 -30.32 56.67
N ASP A 726 20.35 -29.29 57.43
CA ASP A 726 21.75 -29.14 57.81
C ASP A 726 21.87 -28.74 59.30
N GLY A 727 22.41 -29.67 60.09
CA GLY A 727 22.96 -29.45 61.43
C GLY A 727 22.00 -29.44 62.62
N SER A 728 21.75 -30.63 63.21
CA SER A 728 22.02 -30.93 64.63
C SER A 728 21.38 -32.25 65.03
N GLU A 729 22.21 -33.26 65.29
CA GLU A 729 21.88 -34.35 66.20
C GLU A 729 21.69 -33.75 67.60
N ASP A 730 20.47 -33.81 68.15
CA ASP A 730 20.27 -34.20 69.55
C ASP A 730 18.79 -34.41 69.90
N GLY A 731 18.52 -35.55 70.52
CA GLY A 731 17.53 -35.76 71.59
C GLY A 731 16.07 -35.37 71.41
N THR A 732 15.22 -36.39 71.20
CA THR A 732 13.88 -36.55 71.82
C THR A 732 12.88 -35.39 71.74
N GLN A 733 11.89 -35.52 70.86
CA GLN A 733 10.47 -35.51 71.26
C GLN A 733 9.57 -35.99 70.12
N SER A 734 8.72 -36.94 70.48
CA SER A 734 7.70 -37.57 69.66
C SER A 734 6.53 -36.61 69.40
N GLN A 735 5.85 -36.83 68.26
CA GLN A 735 4.46 -36.42 67.96
C GLN A 735 4.16 -34.91 67.93
N GLU A 736 4.09 -34.35 66.72
CA GLU A 736 2.97 -33.51 66.27
C GLU A 736 3.00 -33.40 64.73
N LEU A 737 2.45 -34.41 64.05
CA LEU A 737 1.92 -34.23 62.70
C LEU A 737 0.65 -33.40 62.83
N GLY A 738 0.72 -32.09 62.60
CA GLY A 738 -0.47 -31.24 62.79
C GLY A 738 -0.35 -29.75 62.51
N SER A 739 0.70 -29.25 61.84
CA SER A 739 0.74 -27.84 61.42
C SER A 739 0.95 -27.72 59.91
N ALA A 740 -0.11 -27.24 59.24
CA ALA A 740 -0.04 -26.84 57.84
C ALA A 740 1.08 -25.78 57.67
N PRO A 741 1.91 -25.85 56.61
CA PRO A 741 2.98 -24.89 56.42
C PRO A 741 2.39 -23.48 56.25
N GLN A 742 2.94 -22.52 57.00
CA GLN A 742 2.50 -21.12 56.95
C GLN A 742 2.82 -20.50 55.59
N ILE A 743 1.78 -20.18 54.83
CA ILE A 743 1.84 -19.29 53.66
C ILE A 743 2.44 -17.95 54.12
N LYS A 744 3.48 -17.44 53.44
CA LYS A 744 3.97 -16.07 53.70
C LYS A 744 2.79 -15.11 53.55
N GLN A 745 2.50 -14.33 54.60
CA GLN A 745 1.26 -13.54 54.77
C GLN A 745 0.69 -12.98 53.45
N PRO A 746 -0.62 -13.11 53.21
CA PRO A 746 -1.28 -12.53 52.03
C PRO A 746 -1.06 -11.02 51.97
N LEU A 747 -1.05 -10.46 50.75
CA LEU A 747 -0.70 -9.05 50.52
C LEU A 747 -1.68 -8.05 51.17
N LEU A 748 -2.83 -8.52 51.65
CA LEU A 748 -3.75 -7.75 52.47
C LEU A 748 -3.95 -8.50 53.80
N SER A 749 -3.13 -8.14 54.79
CA SER A 749 -3.52 -8.14 56.21
C SER A 749 -3.64 -6.69 56.65
#